data_AF-A0A923I321-F1
#
_entry.id   AF-A0A923I321-F1
#
_cell.length_a   1.000
_cell.length_b   1.000
_cell.length_c   1.000
_cell.angle_alpha   90.00
_cell.angle_beta   90.00
_cell.angle_gamma   90.00
#
_symmetry.space_group_name_H-M   'P 1'
#
loop_
_entity.id
_entity.type
_entity.pdbx_description
1 polymer ?
#
loop_
_entity_poly.entity_id
_entity_poly.type
_entity_poly.pdbx_seq_one_letter_code
_entity_poly.pdbx_strand_id
1 'polypeptide(L)'
;MTKIAQALLVSAMSVAVLTACGGGGGGNTTAPAPAPLPTLSVAITSPASGVSYAGRSVSLSANATSSANLTANYSWDFGDGTTGSGSAATHAFSKAGTYAVTVTASDTNGTKAQSTVNLVIVDVVLDAPTITSTGQNQVAGTEVSFTGASKDPSAPSAVLTYTWDFGDASSTTGASVKHSFQSGGEHFVTLTVKNDLGNTAKSTLSFQVTPLPGSPSYPSVTPSLANTFANNSVGFTAAASDPAQLALTYAWNFGDGATATGASVSHTYASAGMYNVRVVATNSKGLSSSTTKQYPVMQQVSNPLVVGCSGTGCASTGATSYAGSGVGIWQYKNAGATDAVADFSIAGVKSGQVATLVFTNPDDKLSLAKASAGAIPVAPLLAQLAPTSSTVAARDEHADHDSTHSLMRFKNQELLKLQRANPLALNPVVRAENVPSVKPVAIGDTKVWIDTFNSSSPVSYNLKVSQICKLKTGRNAVFWADPNGGATASDIQALANTFCLNGGAGTGGFDVLTDTMGDAYGTKSYTNTITDANGLLDINVVLPNVPASTGWGGYFWGGNNYLKTAYSSTKNSNEALVFFVNGPGVTRDLNYYKSTLMHEAVHMINFYQRGLVRNTDHDTWLEETTAMMGEDILAKTIFTDGFNKMTSVRIPDYLKTGGGVSYVNWPDLSSDNYAFGGAFGAFLNRKYGASLFKNLVTSCNDGSATGQVSSYSCLNTLILNAGGLGIADELTKFGASIWSNLPTSGLPVGYGFPQRTVDGNFNAIDVLAISKSVPIKAKAFANMAPTTHYFAQETIAAGKSSYAKTNVIVPAGATLHVVIRD
;
A
#
# COMPACT_ATOMS: atom_id res chain seq x y z
N MET A 1 40.28 27.56 -16.38
CA MET A 1 39.92 28.71 -17.24
C MET A 1 38.50 28.47 -17.77
N THR A 2 37.59 29.44 -17.56
CA THR A 2 36.46 29.86 -18.45
C THR A 2 35.72 28.82 -19.31
N LYS A 3 34.39 28.76 -19.45
CA LYS A 3 33.20 29.56 -19.03
C LYS A 3 31.97 28.65 -19.32
N ILE A 4 30.72 28.84 -18.85
CA ILE A 4 30.04 29.90 -18.06
C ILE A 4 28.96 29.22 -17.15
N ALA A 5 28.02 29.96 -16.55
CA ALA A 5 26.85 29.43 -15.84
C ALA A 5 25.56 30.23 -16.16
N GLN A 6 24.43 29.73 -15.64
CA GLN A 6 23.08 30.36 -15.55
C GLN A 6 22.20 30.38 -16.80
N ALA A 7 21.00 29.77 -16.66
CA ALA A 7 19.81 30.03 -17.46
C ALA A 7 18.59 29.97 -16.53
N LEU A 8 18.09 31.14 -16.09
CA LEU A 8 16.82 31.26 -15.36
C LEU A 8 16.41 32.75 -15.27
N LEU A 9 15.59 33.20 -16.21
CA LEU A 9 14.77 34.41 -16.09
C LEU A 9 13.72 34.42 -17.21
N VAL A 10 12.45 34.38 -16.82
CA VAL A 10 11.29 34.42 -17.73
C VAL A 10 10.58 35.76 -17.56
N SER A 11 10.30 36.40 -18.69
CA SER A 11 9.27 37.44 -18.91
C SER A 11 9.21 38.64 -17.96
N ALA A 12 9.64 39.80 -18.46
CA ALA A 12 8.76 40.97 -18.66
C ALA A 12 9.56 42.08 -19.36
N MET A 13 9.24 42.38 -20.63
CA MET A 13 9.84 43.52 -21.34
C MET A 13 8.77 44.39 -21.98
N SER A 14 8.10 45.17 -21.15
CA SER A 14 7.27 46.30 -21.60
C SER A 14 8.19 47.39 -22.13
N VAL A 15 8.22 47.58 -23.45
CA VAL A 15 9.02 48.65 -24.07
C VAL A 15 8.33 50.00 -23.85
N ALA A 16 8.90 50.82 -22.96
CA ALA A 16 8.60 52.24 -22.92
C ALA A 16 9.31 52.94 -24.09
N VAL A 17 8.57 53.72 -24.89
CA VAL A 17 9.13 54.57 -25.95
C VAL A 17 9.19 56.01 -25.45
N LEU A 18 10.35 56.64 -25.61
CA LEU A 18 10.61 58.02 -25.19
C LEU A 18 9.78 59.04 -25.99
N THR A 19 9.29 60.06 -25.30
CA THR A 19 8.85 61.34 -25.88
C THR A 19 10.05 62.23 -26.24
N ALA A 20 10.10 62.72 -27.49
CA ALA A 20 10.86 63.89 -27.91
C ALA A 20 10.16 64.60 -29.09
N CYS A 21 10.33 65.92 -29.20
CA CYS A 21 9.48 66.83 -29.99
C CYS A 21 9.71 66.81 -31.52
N GLY A 22 8.71 67.23 -32.32
CA GLY A 22 8.96 67.64 -33.71
C GLY A 22 7.80 67.79 -34.69
N GLY A 23 6.89 68.76 -34.49
CA GLY A 23 6.13 69.51 -35.51
C GLY A 23 5.59 68.88 -36.82
N GLY A 24 4.25 68.86 -36.93
CA GLY A 24 3.53 69.41 -38.10
C GLY A 24 3.17 68.50 -39.27
N GLY A 25 1.92 68.63 -39.75
CA GLY A 25 1.45 68.12 -41.05
C GLY A 25 0.45 66.97 -40.94
N GLY A 26 -0.83 67.23 -41.26
CA GLY A 26 -1.88 66.22 -41.21
C GLY A 26 -1.88 65.27 -42.41
N GLY A 27 -2.06 63.98 -42.14
CA GLY A 27 -2.26 62.93 -43.15
C GLY A 27 -2.87 61.69 -42.49
N ASN A 28 -4.19 61.51 -42.63
CA ASN A 28 -4.91 60.42 -41.98
C ASN A 28 -4.75 59.10 -42.77
N THR A 29 -3.70 58.35 -42.47
CA THR A 29 -3.59 56.93 -42.87
C THR A 29 -3.45 56.08 -41.62
N THR A 30 -4.55 55.54 -41.11
CA THR A 30 -4.52 54.49 -40.09
C THR A 30 -3.83 53.26 -40.69
N ALA A 31 -2.58 53.02 -40.30
CA ALA A 31 -1.92 51.76 -40.59
C ALA A 31 -2.79 50.61 -40.05
N PRO A 32 -2.98 49.51 -40.82
CA PRO A 32 -3.70 48.36 -40.29
C PRO A 32 -2.98 47.85 -39.05
N ALA A 33 -3.74 47.54 -38.00
CA ALA A 33 -3.17 46.92 -36.81
C ALA A 33 -2.38 45.66 -37.24
N PRO A 34 -1.18 45.42 -36.69
CA PRO A 34 -0.39 44.27 -37.06
C PRO A 34 -1.23 43.01 -36.85
N ALA A 35 -1.33 42.18 -37.88
CA ALA A 35 -2.09 40.93 -37.81
C ALA A 35 -1.58 40.10 -36.61
N PRO A 36 -2.48 39.48 -35.82
CA PRO A 36 -2.06 38.70 -34.67
C PRO A 36 -1.06 37.64 -35.12
N LEU A 37 0.08 37.55 -34.42
CA LEU A 37 1.12 36.58 -34.74
C LEU A 37 0.52 35.16 -34.74
N PRO A 38 0.89 34.31 -35.72
CA PRO A 38 0.35 32.96 -35.80
C PRO A 38 0.69 32.20 -34.52
N THR A 39 -0.36 31.80 -33.82
CA THR A 39 -0.30 30.96 -32.63
C THR A 39 -0.24 29.49 -33.03
N LEU A 40 0.66 28.75 -32.38
CA LEU A 40 0.73 27.29 -32.44
C LEU A 40 0.50 26.75 -31.03
N SER A 41 -0.35 25.72 -30.92
CA SER A 41 -0.51 24.92 -29.71
C SER A 41 -0.43 23.44 -30.08
N VAL A 42 -0.01 22.61 -29.13
CA VAL A 42 0.02 21.15 -29.27
C VAL A 42 -0.49 20.51 -27.99
N ALA A 43 -1.19 19.38 -28.12
CA ALA A 43 -1.60 18.54 -27.01
C ALA A 43 -1.29 17.07 -27.33
N ILE A 44 -0.79 16.33 -26.34
CA ILE A 44 -0.73 14.87 -26.40
C ILE A 44 -2.17 14.35 -26.25
N THR A 45 -2.67 13.65 -27.27
CA THR A 45 -4.05 13.17 -27.36
C THR A 45 -4.23 11.75 -26.84
N SER A 46 -3.16 10.95 -26.81
CA SER A 46 -3.16 9.63 -26.17
C SER A 46 -1.72 9.14 -25.92
N PRO A 47 -1.46 8.46 -24.79
CA PRO A 47 -2.27 8.50 -23.56
C PRO A 47 -2.21 9.89 -22.92
N ALA A 48 -3.34 10.38 -22.40
CA ALA A 48 -3.39 11.66 -21.67
C ALA A 48 -2.75 11.56 -20.27
N SER A 49 -2.70 10.34 -19.72
CA SER A 49 -1.89 9.87 -18.59
C SER A 49 -2.04 8.34 -18.52
N GLY A 50 -1.20 7.65 -17.75
CA GLY A 50 -1.43 6.22 -17.47
C GLY A 50 -0.19 5.43 -17.07
N VAL A 51 -0.45 4.16 -16.74
CA VAL A 51 0.54 3.13 -16.43
C VAL A 51 0.76 2.25 -17.66
N SER A 52 2.02 1.93 -17.96
CA SER A 52 2.40 0.88 -18.90
C SER A 52 3.52 0.02 -18.33
N TYR A 53 3.98 -0.98 -19.09
CA TYR A 53 4.93 -1.97 -18.62
C TYR A 53 6.27 -1.87 -19.35
N ALA A 54 7.37 -2.10 -18.63
CA ALA A 54 8.72 -2.12 -19.21
C ALA A 54 8.80 -3.18 -20.32
N GLY A 55 9.42 -2.81 -21.44
CA GLY A 55 9.52 -3.66 -22.65
C GLY A 55 8.26 -3.69 -23.53
N ARG A 56 7.09 -3.22 -23.07
CA ARG A 56 5.89 -3.06 -23.91
C ARG A 56 5.94 -1.73 -24.66
N SER A 57 5.46 -1.73 -25.90
CA SER A 57 5.37 -0.51 -26.72
C SER A 57 4.15 0.33 -26.33
N VAL A 58 4.39 1.58 -25.96
CA VAL A 58 3.38 2.61 -25.75
C VAL A 58 3.13 3.35 -27.06
N SER A 59 1.87 3.45 -27.47
CA SER A 59 1.46 4.27 -28.62
C SER A 59 1.13 5.69 -28.17
N LEU A 60 1.84 6.67 -28.71
CA LEU A 60 1.72 8.09 -28.43
C LEU A 60 1.13 8.82 -29.64
N SER A 61 0.26 9.79 -29.38
CA SER A 61 -0.32 10.65 -30.41
C SER A 61 -0.41 12.09 -29.91
N ALA A 62 -0.21 13.04 -30.82
CA ALA A 62 -0.36 14.46 -30.55
C ALA A 62 -1.11 15.16 -31.69
N ASN A 63 -1.86 16.19 -31.33
CA ASN A 63 -2.50 17.09 -32.28
C ASN A 63 -1.98 18.51 -32.05
N ALA A 64 -1.51 19.15 -33.11
CA ALA A 64 -1.16 20.56 -33.12
C ALA A 64 -2.19 21.37 -33.90
N THR A 65 -2.58 22.51 -33.35
CA THR A 65 -3.48 23.47 -33.99
C THR A 65 -2.75 24.79 -34.23
N SER A 66 -2.85 25.31 -35.46
CA SER A 66 -2.23 26.57 -35.89
C SER A 66 -3.30 27.51 -36.41
N SER A 67 -3.29 28.77 -35.96
CA SER A 67 -4.20 29.81 -36.48
C SER A 67 -3.92 30.21 -37.94
N ALA A 68 -2.82 29.72 -38.53
CA ALA A 68 -2.46 29.93 -39.94
C ALA A 68 -2.61 28.66 -40.81
N ASN A 69 -3.24 27.58 -40.32
CA ASN A 69 -3.39 26.29 -41.02
C ASN A 69 -2.07 25.68 -41.54
N LEU A 70 -0.95 25.97 -40.88
CA LEU A 70 0.37 25.47 -41.27
C LEU A 70 0.56 24.00 -40.86
N THR A 71 1.25 23.24 -41.70
CA THR A 71 1.67 21.87 -41.36
C THR A 71 2.70 21.90 -40.23
N ALA A 72 2.37 21.24 -39.12
CA ALA A 72 3.27 21.10 -37.98
C ALA A 72 4.15 19.84 -38.12
N ASN A 73 5.46 20.00 -37.90
CA ASN A 73 6.41 18.92 -37.67
C ASN A 73 6.46 18.59 -36.19
N TYR A 74 6.53 17.31 -35.83
CA TYR A 74 6.51 16.85 -34.44
C TYR A 74 7.82 16.15 -34.10
N SER A 75 8.39 16.50 -32.95
CA SER A 75 9.55 15.85 -32.32
C SER A 75 9.16 15.42 -30.91
N TRP A 76 9.47 14.17 -30.54
CA TRP A 76 9.22 13.62 -29.21
C TRP A 76 10.53 13.47 -28.46
N ASP A 77 10.52 13.84 -27.19
CA ASP A 77 11.50 13.42 -26.17
C ASP A 77 10.74 12.49 -25.21
N PHE A 78 11.19 11.25 -25.09
CA PHE A 78 10.53 10.27 -24.22
C PHE A 78 10.98 10.37 -22.75
N GLY A 79 11.96 11.24 -22.43
CA GLY A 79 12.45 11.45 -21.07
C GLY A 79 13.41 10.35 -20.58
N ASP A 80 13.74 9.36 -21.41
CA ASP A 80 14.72 8.30 -21.12
C ASP A 80 16.06 8.48 -21.89
N GLY A 81 16.21 9.62 -22.58
CA GLY A 81 17.34 9.93 -23.46
C GLY A 81 17.12 9.53 -24.93
N THR A 82 15.98 8.92 -25.27
CA THR A 82 15.60 8.60 -26.66
C THR A 82 14.53 9.57 -27.20
N THR A 83 14.41 9.64 -28.52
CA THR A 83 13.56 10.60 -29.22
C THR A 83 12.77 9.95 -30.35
N GLY A 84 11.67 10.60 -30.76
CA GLY A 84 10.81 10.16 -31.86
C GLY A 84 10.33 11.32 -32.74
N SER A 85 9.56 11.03 -33.78
CA SER A 85 9.01 12.05 -34.69
C SER A 85 7.64 11.65 -35.24
N GLY A 86 6.93 12.61 -35.84
CA GLY A 86 5.59 12.41 -36.39
C GLY A 86 4.46 12.67 -35.39
N SER A 87 3.24 12.90 -35.89
CA SER A 87 2.05 13.16 -35.04
C SER A 87 1.60 11.95 -34.23
N ALA A 88 2.06 10.75 -34.61
CA ALA A 88 1.99 9.54 -33.80
C ALA A 88 3.39 8.90 -33.73
N ALA A 89 3.72 8.35 -32.58
CA ALA A 89 4.99 7.66 -32.31
C ALA A 89 4.73 6.43 -31.45
N THR A 90 5.65 5.45 -31.47
CA THR A 90 5.61 4.29 -30.58
C THR A 90 6.94 4.15 -29.87
N HIS A 91 6.92 3.95 -28.55
CA HIS A 91 8.15 3.80 -27.77
C HIS A 91 8.04 2.68 -26.73
N ALA A 92 9.12 1.93 -26.52
CA ALA A 92 9.20 0.86 -25.53
C ALA A 92 10.25 1.19 -24.48
N PHE A 93 9.79 1.59 -23.29
CA PHE A 93 10.65 1.96 -22.19
C PHE A 93 11.32 0.70 -21.61
N SER A 94 12.65 0.72 -21.49
CA SER A 94 13.43 -0.46 -21.09
C SER A 94 13.45 -0.73 -19.58
N LYS A 95 12.95 0.20 -18.75
CA LYS A 95 12.98 0.14 -17.28
C LYS A 95 11.70 0.75 -16.69
N ALA A 96 11.34 0.30 -15.49
CA ALA A 96 10.35 0.98 -14.66
C ALA A 96 10.82 2.39 -14.24
N GLY A 97 9.87 3.32 -14.11
CA GLY A 97 10.12 4.73 -13.77
C GLY A 97 9.01 5.66 -14.25
N THR A 98 9.02 6.90 -13.77
CA THR A 98 8.14 7.98 -14.25
C THR A 98 8.88 8.82 -15.29
N TYR A 99 8.35 8.88 -16.51
CA TYR A 99 8.97 9.54 -17.66
C TYR A 99 8.15 10.76 -18.11
N ALA A 100 8.80 11.92 -18.22
CA ALA A 100 8.19 13.17 -18.66
C ALA A 100 8.21 13.27 -20.20
N VAL A 101 7.31 12.53 -20.86
CA VAL A 101 7.21 12.45 -22.32
C VAL A 101 6.74 13.79 -22.86
N THR A 102 7.57 14.44 -23.67
CA THR A 102 7.33 15.79 -24.21
C THR A 102 7.27 15.75 -25.73
N VAL A 103 6.17 16.23 -26.30
CA VAL A 103 6.07 16.53 -27.74
C VAL A 103 6.35 18.00 -27.99
N THR A 104 7.19 18.28 -28.97
CA THR A 104 7.41 19.62 -29.53
C THR A 104 6.85 19.66 -30.94
N ALA A 105 5.82 20.47 -31.16
CA ALA A 105 5.35 20.81 -32.49
C ALA A 105 6.10 22.06 -32.99
N SER A 106 6.40 22.10 -34.29
CA SER A 106 7.01 23.26 -34.95
C SER A 106 6.38 23.51 -36.32
N ASP A 107 6.00 24.75 -36.61
CA ASP A 107 5.48 25.14 -37.91
C ASP A 107 6.60 25.47 -38.91
N THR A 108 6.20 25.78 -40.15
CA THR A 108 7.11 26.14 -41.27
C THR A 108 7.83 27.48 -41.10
N ASN A 109 7.38 28.33 -40.16
CA ASN A 109 8.02 29.60 -39.81
C ASN A 109 8.96 29.47 -38.59
N GLY A 110 9.05 28.27 -37.99
CA GLY A 110 9.87 27.99 -36.81
C GLY A 110 9.19 28.29 -35.47
N THR A 111 7.90 28.64 -35.46
CA THR A 111 7.11 28.76 -34.21
C THR A 111 7.05 27.39 -33.54
N LYS A 112 7.26 27.32 -32.22
CA LYS A 112 7.24 26.06 -31.47
C LYS A 112 6.19 26.08 -30.36
N ALA A 113 5.58 24.92 -30.14
CA ALA A 113 4.71 24.63 -29.00
C ALA A 113 5.10 23.30 -28.36
N GLN A 114 4.88 23.15 -27.06
CA GLN A 114 5.20 21.93 -26.32
C GLN A 114 4.03 21.44 -25.46
N SER A 115 3.93 20.13 -25.29
CA SER A 115 3.03 19.46 -24.36
C SER A 115 3.77 18.28 -23.73
N THR A 116 3.62 18.11 -22.41
CA THR A 116 4.30 17.08 -21.63
C THR A 116 3.27 16.26 -20.86
N VAL A 117 3.44 14.94 -20.85
CA VAL A 117 2.69 13.99 -20.03
C VAL A 117 3.66 13.17 -19.18
N ASN A 118 3.31 12.92 -17.92
CA ASN A 118 4.03 11.96 -17.09
C ASN A 118 3.46 10.57 -17.35
N LEU A 119 4.32 9.66 -17.81
CA LEU A 119 3.98 8.29 -18.16
C LEU A 119 4.72 7.36 -17.20
N VAL A 120 3.97 6.51 -16.48
CA VAL A 120 4.56 5.65 -15.45
C VAL A 120 4.73 4.24 -16.00
N ILE A 121 5.97 3.76 -15.95
CA ILE A 121 6.35 2.43 -16.41
C ILE A 121 6.61 1.57 -15.18
N VAL A 122 6.01 0.39 -15.13
CA VAL A 122 6.24 -0.61 -14.08
C VAL A 122 6.88 -1.88 -14.65
N ASP A 123 7.56 -2.64 -13.80
CA ASP A 123 8.11 -3.94 -14.20
C ASP A 123 6.98 -4.94 -14.51
N VAL A 124 7.24 -5.85 -15.46
CA VAL A 124 6.31 -6.95 -15.76
C VAL A 124 6.47 -8.04 -14.71
N VAL A 125 5.41 -8.28 -13.95
CA VAL A 125 5.27 -9.38 -13.00
C VAL A 125 4.16 -10.30 -13.49
N LEU A 126 4.49 -11.56 -13.77
CA LEU A 126 3.51 -12.57 -14.17
C LEU A 126 2.74 -13.09 -12.94
N ASP A 127 1.49 -13.50 -13.14
CA ASP A 127 0.71 -14.16 -12.09
C ASP A 127 1.39 -15.48 -11.69
N ALA A 128 1.52 -15.71 -10.37
CA ALA A 128 2.08 -16.93 -9.83
C ALA A 128 1.31 -18.16 -10.37
N PRO A 129 1.98 -19.13 -11.02
CA PRO A 129 1.28 -20.20 -11.69
C PRO A 129 0.53 -21.12 -10.71
N THR A 130 -0.67 -21.53 -11.09
CA THR A 130 -1.41 -22.59 -10.39
C THR A 130 -1.02 -23.95 -10.96
N ILE A 131 -0.94 -24.96 -10.10
CA ILE A 131 -0.67 -26.35 -10.46
C ILE A 131 -1.84 -27.21 -9.98
N THR A 132 -2.30 -28.12 -10.82
CA THR A 132 -3.32 -29.13 -10.51
C THR A 132 -2.84 -30.52 -10.95
N SER A 133 -3.27 -31.59 -10.25
CA SER A 133 -2.87 -32.97 -10.52
C SER A 133 -4.04 -33.95 -10.43
N THR A 134 -3.97 -35.06 -11.16
CA THR A 134 -4.96 -36.16 -11.08
C THR A 134 -4.74 -37.02 -9.83
N GLY A 135 -5.39 -36.63 -8.74
CA GLY A 135 -5.30 -37.31 -7.43
C GLY A 135 -4.04 -36.94 -6.63
N GLN A 136 -3.89 -37.58 -5.47
CA GLN A 136 -2.74 -37.48 -4.56
C GLN A 136 -2.42 -38.87 -3.96
N ASN A 137 -1.22 -39.03 -3.39
CA ASN A 137 -0.76 -40.28 -2.74
C ASN A 137 -0.70 -41.49 -3.68
N GLN A 138 -0.34 -41.25 -4.96
CA GLN A 138 -0.28 -42.29 -5.98
C GLN A 138 0.84 -43.30 -5.70
N VAL A 139 0.69 -44.56 -6.09
CA VAL A 139 1.74 -45.57 -5.94
C VAL A 139 2.85 -45.33 -6.97
N ALA A 140 4.11 -45.54 -6.59
CA ALA A 140 5.26 -45.41 -7.49
C ALA A 140 5.06 -46.23 -8.79
N GLY A 141 5.42 -45.62 -9.92
CA GLY A 141 5.15 -46.14 -11.28
C GLY A 141 3.80 -45.73 -11.88
N THR A 142 2.87 -45.15 -11.12
CA THR A 142 1.57 -44.68 -11.64
C THR A 142 1.75 -43.39 -12.47
N GLU A 143 1.09 -43.31 -13.62
CA GLU A 143 1.04 -42.10 -14.44
C GLU A 143 0.09 -41.05 -13.82
N VAL A 144 0.58 -39.83 -13.66
CA VAL A 144 -0.14 -38.68 -13.10
C VAL A 144 -0.17 -37.57 -14.14
N SER A 145 -1.34 -36.99 -14.39
CA SER A 145 -1.46 -35.80 -15.24
C SER A 145 -1.37 -34.54 -14.39
N PHE A 146 -0.55 -33.58 -14.83
CA PHE A 146 -0.39 -32.26 -14.23
C PHE A 146 -0.87 -31.18 -15.21
N THR A 147 -1.49 -30.12 -14.71
CA THR A 147 -1.93 -28.98 -15.53
C THR A 147 -1.63 -27.67 -14.83
N GLY A 148 -1.13 -26.71 -15.60
CA GLY A 148 -0.64 -25.41 -15.15
C GLY A 148 -1.36 -24.25 -15.82
N ALA A 149 -1.60 -23.18 -15.07
CA ALA A 149 -2.16 -21.93 -15.59
C ALA A 149 -1.49 -20.70 -14.96
N SER A 150 -1.41 -19.60 -15.71
CA SER A 150 -0.84 -18.30 -15.31
C SER A 150 -1.35 -17.24 -16.29
N LYS A 151 -1.07 -15.96 -16.03
CA LYS A 151 -1.43 -14.82 -16.88
C LYS A 151 -0.28 -13.82 -16.95
N ASP A 152 -0.19 -13.10 -18.06
CA ASP A 152 0.64 -11.90 -18.19
C ASP A 152 -0.27 -10.65 -18.12
N PRO A 153 -0.23 -9.86 -17.04
CA PRO A 153 -0.99 -8.60 -16.95
C PRO A 153 -0.62 -7.58 -18.03
N SER A 154 0.62 -7.64 -18.56
CA SER A 154 1.10 -6.75 -19.61
C SER A 154 0.66 -7.14 -21.02
N ALA A 155 0.20 -8.39 -21.20
CA ALA A 155 -0.39 -8.88 -22.44
C ALA A 155 -1.35 -10.06 -22.15
N PRO A 156 -2.62 -9.81 -21.77
CA PRO A 156 -3.54 -10.86 -21.34
C PRO A 156 -3.87 -11.95 -22.36
N SER A 157 -3.54 -11.71 -23.64
CA SER A 157 -3.69 -12.65 -24.76
C SER A 157 -2.37 -13.30 -25.21
N ALA A 158 -1.25 -13.05 -24.53
CA ALA A 158 0.04 -13.63 -24.88
C ALA A 158 0.09 -15.13 -24.58
N VAL A 159 0.74 -15.89 -25.48
CA VAL A 159 1.00 -17.31 -25.28
C VAL A 159 2.18 -17.47 -24.32
N LEU A 160 1.92 -18.07 -23.16
CA LEU A 160 2.93 -18.36 -22.15
C LEU A 160 3.61 -19.70 -22.43
N THR A 161 4.92 -19.78 -22.13
CA THR A 161 5.69 -21.03 -22.18
C THR A 161 5.69 -21.68 -20.79
N TYR A 162 5.40 -22.98 -20.73
CA TYR A 162 5.29 -23.76 -19.49
C TYR A 162 6.40 -24.82 -19.45
N THR A 163 7.26 -24.79 -18.43
CA THR A 163 8.33 -25.76 -18.20
C THR A 163 8.17 -26.40 -16.82
N TRP A 164 8.12 -27.72 -16.78
CA TRP A 164 7.98 -28.52 -15.57
C TRP A 164 9.30 -29.17 -15.19
N ASP A 165 9.63 -29.13 -13.91
CA ASP A 165 10.66 -29.94 -13.26
C ASP A 165 9.95 -30.78 -12.18
N PHE A 166 10.06 -32.10 -12.25
CA PHE A 166 9.38 -32.99 -11.31
C PHE A 166 10.19 -33.26 -10.03
N GLY A 167 11.42 -32.73 -9.93
CA GLY A 167 12.32 -32.92 -8.79
C GLY A 167 13.04 -34.26 -8.77
N ASP A 168 12.82 -35.14 -9.76
CA ASP A 168 13.44 -36.47 -9.90
C ASP A 168 14.45 -36.54 -11.07
N ALA A 169 15.00 -35.39 -11.46
CA ALA A 169 15.85 -35.16 -12.64
C ALA A 169 15.14 -35.25 -14.01
N SER A 170 13.81 -35.41 -14.03
CA SER A 170 13.01 -35.29 -15.27
C SER A 170 12.38 -33.90 -15.41
N SER A 171 12.27 -33.45 -16.66
CA SER A 171 11.63 -32.18 -17.02
C SER A 171 10.88 -32.30 -18.35
N THR A 172 9.88 -31.44 -18.56
CA THR A 172 9.05 -31.44 -19.77
C THR A 172 8.43 -30.06 -20.01
N THR A 173 7.75 -29.86 -21.15
CA THR A 173 7.11 -28.59 -21.52
C THR A 173 5.68 -28.78 -21.99
N GLY A 174 4.83 -27.78 -21.75
CA GLY A 174 3.41 -27.77 -22.12
C GLY A 174 2.49 -27.39 -20.96
N ALA A 175 1.31 -26.84 -21.25
CA ALA A 175 0.35 -26.42 -20.21
C ALA A 175 -0.26 -27.61 -19.44
N SER A 176 -0.42 -28.76 -20.11
CA SER A 176 -0.82 -30.03 -19.50
C SER A 176 0.18 -31.11 -19.90
N VAL A 177 0.66 -31.88 -18.92
CA VAL A 177 1.72 -32.90 -19.10
C VAL A 177 1.41 -34.13 -18.27
N LYS A 178 2.13 -35.23 -18.52
CA LYS A 178 2.04 -36.46 -17.73
C LYS A 178 3.41 -36.90 -17.24
N HIS A 179 3.45 -37.52 -16.06
CA HIS A 179 4.68 -38.06 -15.46
C HIS A 179 4.42 -39.26 -14.56
N SER A 180 5.43 -40.11 -14.33
CA SER A 180 5.35 -41.28 -13.45
C SER A 180 6.61 -41.39 -12.57
N PHE A 181 6.45 -41.14 -11.27
CA PHE A 181 7.55 -41.20 -10.29
C PHE A 181 7.93 -42.65 -9.97
N GLN A 182 9.18 -43.02 -10.18
CA GLN A 182 9.66 -44.40 -10.00
C GLN A 182 10.03 -44.78 -8.55
N SER A 183 10.03 -43.80 -7.64
CA SER A 183 10.40 -43.96 -6.22
C SER A 183 9.37 -43.30 -5.33
N GLY A 184 9.04 -43.93 -4.20
CA GLY A 184 8.17 -43.32 -3.20
C GLY A 184 8.82 -42.14 -2.48
N GLY A 185 8.02 -41.26 -1.90
CA GLY A 185 8.47 -40.10 -1.14
C GLY A 185 7.79 -38.80 -1.56
N GLU A 186 8.30 -37.69 -1.02
CA GLU A 186 7.88 -36.34 -1.39
C GLU A 186 8.66 -35.84 -2.60
N HIS A 187 7.94 -35.45 -3.64
CA HIS A 187 8.48 -34.85 -4.87
C HIS A 187 7.97 -33.41 -5.00
N PHE A 188 8.85 -32.47 -5.36
CA PHE A 188 8.54 -31.05 -5.47
C PHE A 188 8.38 -30.65 -6.94
N VAL A 189 7.16 -30.80 -7.47
CA VAL A 189 6.83 -30.50 -8.86
C VAL A 189 6.79 -28.99 -9.06
N THR A 190 7.79 -28.45 -9.75
CA THR A 190 7.96 -27.02 -9.99
C THR A 190 7.56 -26.67 -11.42
N LEU A 191 6.56 -25.79 -11.55
CA LEU A 191 6.18 -25.18 -12.82
C LEU A 191 6.83 -23.80 -12.92
N THR A 192 7.64 -23.60 -13.97
CA THR A 192 8.12 -22.30 -14.42
C THR A 192 7.30 -21.85 -15.63
N VAL A 193 6.70 -20.67 -15.56
CA VAL A 193 6.02 -20.02 -16.67
C VAL A 193 6.83 -18.81 -17.15
N LYS A 194 6.93 -18.62 -18.47
CA LYS A 194 7.68 -17.54 -19.12
C LYS A 194 6.85 -16.84 -20.19
N ASN A 195 6.93 -15.51 -20.28
CA ASN A 195 6.30 -14.72 -21.36
C ASN A 195 7.27 -14.41 -22.52
N ASP A 196 6.77 -13.69 -23.52
CA ASP A 196 7.50 -13.22 -24.70
C ASP A 196 8.62 -12.21 -24.38
N LEU A 197 8.46 -11.39 -23.34
CA LEU A 197 9.49 -10.48 -22.83
C LEU A 197 10.58 -11.19 -22.01
N GLY A 198 10.38 -12.48 -21.69
CA GLY A 198 11.32 -13.32 -20.96
C GLY A 198 11.21 -13.26 -19.44
N ASN A 199 10.25 -12.51 -18.89
CA ASN A 199 9.90 -12.57 -17.47
C ASN A 199 9.41 -13.99 -17.10
N THR A 200 9.71 -14.43 -15.88
CA THR A 200 9.32 -15.75 -15.39
C THR A 200 8.61 -15.68 -14.04
N ALA A 201 7.56 -16.48 -13.85
CA ALA A 201 7.00 -16.81 -12.54
C ALA A 201 7.12 -18.32 -12.28
N LYS A 202 7.17 -18.70 -11.01
CA LYS A 202 7.31 -20.11 -10.58
C LYS A 202 6.32 -20.45 -9.48
N SER A 203 5.97 -21.73 -9.41
CA SER A 203 5.16 -22.32 -8.34
C SER A 203 5.59 -23.77 -8.15
N THR A 204 5.44 -24.30 -6.94
CA THR A 204 5.88 -25.64 -6.59
C THR A 204 4.80 -26.37 -5.80
N LEU A 205 4.44 -27.56 -6.26
CA LEU A 205 3.52 -28.48 -5.60
C LEU A 205 4.33 -29.59 -4.90
N SER A 206 4.12 -29.77 -3.59
CA SER A 206 4.50 -31.02 -2.93
C SER A 206 3.54 -32.14 -3.37
N PHE A 207 4.10 -33.21 -3.92
CA PHE A 207 3.37 -34.37 -4.38
C PHE A 207 3.92 -35.64 -3.71
N GLN A 208 3.06 -36.31 -2.94
CA GLN A 208 3.42 -37.51 -2.19
C GLN A 208 3.17 -38.76 -3.04
N VAL A 209 4.17 -39.65 -3.07
CA VAL A 209 4.15 -40.91 -3.81
C VAL A 209 4.37 -42.07 -2.84
N THR A 210 3.47 -43.05 -2.83
CA THR A 210 3.57 -44.23 -1.96
C THR A 210 4.59 -45.22 -2.54
N PRO A 211 5.64 -45.62 -1.79
CA PRO A 211 6.62 -46.62 -2.24
C PRO A 211 5.99 -48.00 -2.42
N LEU A 212 6.58 -48.82 -3.28
CA LEU A 212 6.14 -50.20 -3.49
C LEU A 212 6.40 -51.07 -2.22
N PRO A 213 5.58 -52.09 -1.95
CA PRO A 213 5.81 -53.01 -0.84
C PRO A 213 7.21 -53.64 -0.87
N GLY A 214 7.92 -53.59 0.26
CA GLY A 214 9.31 -54.07 0.36
C GLY A 214 10.39 -53.07 -0.07
N SER A 215 10.02 -51.81 -0.36
CA SER A 215 11.00 -50.72 -0.49
C SER A 215 11.67 -50.39 0.85
N PRO A 216 12.86 -49.75 0.84
CA PRO A 216 13.49 -49.23 2.05
C PRO A 216 12.63 -48.16 2.76
N SER A 217 12.97 -47.85 4.01
CA SER A 217 12.46 -46.66 4.68
C SER A 217 12.81 -45.39 3.91
N TYR A 218 12.07 -44.30 4.14
CA TYR A 218 12.51 -42.99 3.66
C TYR A 218 13.89 -42.66 4.25
N PRO A 219 14.87 -42.26 3.41
CA PRO A 219 16.20 -41.88 3.89
C PRO A 219 16.18 -40.56 4.64
N SER A 220 16.95 -40.44 5.72
CA SER A 220 17.21 -39.14 6.34
C SER A 220 18.09 -38.26 5.44
N VAL A 221 17.99 -36.93 5.58
CA VAL A 221 18.88 -35.96 4.92
C VAL A 221 19.43 -34.98 5.95
N THR A 222 20.71 -35.14 6.25
CA THR A 222 21.43 -34.34 7.26
C THR A 222 22.58 -33.56 6.58
N PRO A 223 22.43 -32.24 6.35
CA PRO A 223 23.55 -31.41 5.92
C PRO A 223 24.49 -31.14 7.11
N SER A 224 25.78 -30.92 6.83
CA SER A 224 26.79 -30.58 7.85
C SER A 224 26.63 -29.16 8.41
N LEU A 225 25.91 -28.29 7.70
CA LEU A 225 25.58 -26.91 8.09
C LEU A 225 24.12 -26.64 7.74
N ALA A 226 23.39 -25.90 8.59
CA ALA A 226 21.98 -25.58 8.34
C ALA A 226 21.75 -24.66 7.12
N ASN A 227 22.76 -23.85 6.78
CA ASN A 227 22.84 -22.97 5.63
C ASN A 227 24.31 -22.90 5.15
N THR A 228 24.55 -22.40 3.95
CA THR A 228 25.90 -22.15 3.43
C THR A 228 25.91 -20.95 2.48
N PHE A 229 27.07 -20.51 2.04
CA PHE A 229 27.23 -19.52 0.98
C PHE A 229 27.48 -20.19 -0.37
N ALA A 230 27.12 -19.50 -1.46
CA ALA A 230 27.54 -19.90 -2.80
C ALA A 230 29.07 -20.07 -2.87
N ASN A 231 29.54 -21.11 -3.55
CA ASN A 231 30.93 -21.56 -3.67
C ASN A 231 31.57 -22.16 -2.41
N ASN A 232 30.83 -22.33 -1.31
CA ASN A 232 31.28 -23.10 -0.15
C ASN A 232 30.78 -24.55 -0.21
N SER A 233 31.65 -25.49 0.13
CA SER A 233 31.33 -26.92 0.20
C SER A 233 30.52 -27.26 1.45
N VAL A 234 29.46 -28.06 1.28
CA VAL A 234 28.63 -28.63 2.34
C VAL A 234 28.61 -30.15 2.23
N GLY A 235 28.76 -30.84 3.36
CA GLY A 235 28.59 -32.28 3.44
C GLY A 235 27.11 -32.65 3.61
N PHE A 236 26.67 -33.73 2.99
CA PHE A 236 25.36 -34.33 3.19
C PHE A 236 25.50 -35.80 3.56
N THR A 237 24.73 -36.26 4.54
CA THR A 237 24.65 -37.67 4.91
C THR A 237 23.20 -38.18 4.87
N ALA A 238 23.04 -39.45 4.53
CA ALA A 238 21.76 -40.15 4.48
C ALA A 238 21.83 -41.52 5.15
N ALA A 239 20.73 -41.90 5.79
CA ALA A 239 20.54 -43.24 6.36
C ALA A 239 19.09 -43.70 6.16
N ALA A 240 18.93 -44.95 5.71
CA ALA A 240 17.68 -45.67 5.61
C ALA A 240 17.85 -47.12 6.12
N SER A 241 16.75 -47.80 6.42
CA SER A 241 16.73 -49.23 6.72
C SER A 241 15.89 -50.00 5.69
N ASP A 242 16.27 -51.24 5.41
CA ASP A 242 15.51 -52.13 4.52
C ASP A 242 14.70 -53.15 5.34
N PRO A 243 13.41 -53.39 5.06
CA PRO A 243 12.60 -54.35 5.82
C PRO A 243 13.09 -55.80 5.70
N ALA A 244 13.84 -56.14 4.65
CA ALA A 244 14.52 -57.43 4.47
C ALA A 244 16.03 -57.36 4.76
N GLN A 245 16.50 -56.27 5.39
CA GLN A 245 17.91 -56.02 5.74
C GLN A 245 18.88 -56.10 4.55
N LEU A 246 18.39 -55.78 3.34
CA LEU A 246 19.21 -55.73 2.14
C LEU A 246 20.18 -54.53 2.17
N ALA A 247 21.34 -54.69 1.56
CA ALA A 247 22.28 -53.60 1.35
C ALA A 247 21.65 -52.48 0.49
N LEU A 248 21.88 -51.23 0.90
CA LEU A 248 21.32 -50.05 0.26
C LEU A 248 22.37 -49.26 -0.51
N THR A 249 21.96 -48.75 -1.66
CA THR A 249 22.69 -47.75 -2.44
C THR A 249 21.98 -46.41 -2.34
N TYR A 250 22.75 -45.31 -2.37
CA TYR A 250 22.22 -43.95 -2.24
C TYR A 250 22.62 -43.12 -3.47
N ALA A 251 21.64 -42.51 -4.12
CA ALA A 251 21.84 -41.58 -5.22
C ALA A 251 21.26 -40.21 -4.85
N TRP A 252 22.03 -39.15 -5.07
CA TRP A 252 21.72 -37.77 -4.75
C TRP A 252 21.48 -36.93 -6.00
N ASN A 253 20.53 -36.01 -5.92
CA ASN A 253 20.39 -34.87 -6.81
C ASN A 253 20.34 -33.61 -5.93
N PHE A 254 21.19 -32.62 -6.22
CA PHE A 254 21.29 -31.41 -5.38
C PHE A 254 20.34 -30.28 -5.80
N GLY A 255 19.56 -30.45 -6.87
CA GLY A 255 18.61 -29.44 -7.37
C GLY A 255 19.23 -28.36 -8.25
N ASP A 256 20.54 -28.42 -8.52
CA ASP A 256 21.28 -27.56 -9.46
C ASP A 256 21.75 -28.32 -10.73
N GLY A 257 21.29 -29.57 -10.89
CA GLY A 257 21.72 -30.49 -11.95
C GLY A 257 22.89 -31.39 -11.57
N ALA A 258 23.58 -31.14 -10.44
CA ALA A 258 24.62 -32.03 -9.95
C ALA A 258 24.04 -33.27 -9.25
N THR A 259 24.76 -34.39 -9.37
CA THR A 259 24.40 -35.69 -8.78
C THR A 259 25.61 -36.34 -8.11
N ALA A 260 25.38 -37.13 -7.06
CA ALA A 260 26.42 -37.91 -6.40
C ALA A 260 25.90 -39.28 -5.93
N THR A 261 26.79 -40.18 -5.55
CA THR A 261 26.44 -41.51 -5.01
C THR A 261 27.20 -41.82 -3.74
N GLY A 262 26.52 -42.45 -2.77
CA GLY A 262 27.10 -42.83 -1.48
C GLY A 262 26.31 -42.29 -0.28
N ALA A 263 26.49 -42.90 0.89
CA ALA A 263 25.76 -42.51 2.11
C ALA A 263 26.24 -41.15 2.69
N SER A 264 27.46 -40.74 2.36
CA SER A 264 28.04 -39.44 2.72
C SER A 264 28.69 -38.84 1.47
N VAL A 265 28.33 -37.60 1.14
CA VAL A 265 28.78 -36.87 -0.06
C VAL A 265 29.08 -35.41 0.30
N SER A 266 29.82 -34.69 -0.53
CA SER A 266 30.00 -33.23 -0.44
C SER A 266 29.60 -32.57 -1.75
N HIS A 267 29.03 -31.37 -1.66
CA HIS A 267 28.61 -30.60 -2.82
C HIS A 267 28.86 -29.10 -2.62
N THR A 268 29.06 -28.38 -3.72
CA THR A 268 29.32 -26.94 -3.75
C THR A 268 28.41 -26.27 -4.77
N TYR A 269 27.49 -25.43 -4.30
CA TYR A 269 26.55 -24.70 -5.16
C TYR A 269 27.21 -23.44 -5.73
N ALA A 270 27.25 -23.30 -7.05
CA ALA A 270 27.88 -22.14 -7.71
C ALA A 270 27.08 -20.82 -7.56
N SER A 271 25.82 -20.88 -7.12
CA SER A 271 24.92 -19.74 -7.01
C SER A 271 24.04 -19.83 -5.76
N ALA A 272 23.60 -18.68 -5.26
CA ALA A 272 22.63 -18.60 -4.18
C ALA A 272 21.23 -19.02 -4.65
N GLY A 273 20.44 -19.62 -3.77
CA GLY A 273 19.13 -20.15 -4.11
C GLY A 273 18.59 -21.16 -3.08
N MET A 274 17.30 -21.47 -3.22
CA MET A 274 16.65 -22.58 -2.51
C MET A 274 16.75 -23.83 -3.38
N TYR A 275 17.46 -24.85 -2.89
CA TYR A 275 17.72 -26.08 -3.63
C TYR A 275 16.97 -27.28 -3.04
N ASN A 276 16.32 -28.06 -3.90
CA ASN A 276 15.61 -29.28 -3.50
C ASN A 276 16.61 -30.45 -3.47
N VAL A 277 17.26 -30.65 -2.32
CA VAL A 277 18.23 -31.75 -2.14
C VAL A 277 17.49 -33.06 -1.97
N ARG A 278 17.60 -33.93 -2.96
CA ARG A 278 16.91 -35.23 -3.01
C ARG A 278 17.90 -36.38 -2.89
N VAL A 279 17.56 -37.36 -2.06
CA VAL A 279 18.27 -38.64 -1.99
C VAL A 279 17.31 -39.80 -2.19
N VAL A 280 17.75 -40.79 -2.96
CA VAL A 280 17.04 -42.05 -3.21
C VAL A 280 17.83 -43.19 -2.59
N ALA A 281 17.21 -43.95 -1.69
CA ALA A 281 17.73 -45.21 -1.18
C ALA A 281 17.13 -46.38 -1.97
N THR A 282 17.98 -47.22 -2.56
CA THR A 282 17.58 -48.35 -3.41
C THR A 282 18.22 -49.65 -2.91
N ASN A 283 17.40 -50.70 -2.74
CA ASN A 283 17.89 -52.03 -2.36
C ASN A 283 18.27 -52.89 -3.57
N SER A 284 18.87 -54.06 -3.31
CA SER A 284 19.30 -55.00 -4.35
C SER A 284 18.18 -55.61 -5.21
N LYS A 285 16.90 -55.35 -4.90
CA LYS A 285 15.74 -55.73 -5.71
C LYS A 285 15.25 -54.60 -6.63
N GLY A 286 15.92 -53.43 -6.61
CA GLY A 286 15.51 -52.24 -7.37
C GLY A 286 14.35 -51.47 -6.75
N LEU A 287 13.87 -51.85 -5.56
CA LEU A 287 12.83 -51.12 -4.85
C LEU A 287 13.44 -49.91 -4.13
N SER A 288 12.76 -48.77 -4.19
CA SER A 288 13.34 -47.49 -3.79
C SER A 288 12.36 -46.52 -3.12
N SER A 289 12.90 -45.80 -2.14
CA SER A 289 12.25 -44.73 -1.39
C SER A 289 13.16 -43.50 -1.39
N SER A 290 12.56 -42.32 -1.32
CA SER A 290 13.28 -41.05 -1.46
C SER A 290 12.81 -40.00 -0.48
N THR A 291 13.70 -39.07 -0.20
CA THR A 291 13.42 -37.88 0.62
C THR A 291 13.98 -36.67 -0.11
N THR A 292 13.16 -35.63 -0.22
CA THR A 292 13.56 -34.33 -0.75
C THR A 292 13.50 -33.30 0.36
N LYS A 293 14.54 -32.47 0.50
CA LYS A 293 14.64 -31.45 1.55
C LYS A 293 15.14 -30.15 0.95
N GLN A 294 14.42 -29.07 1.19
CA GLN A 294 14.85 -27.73 0.80
C GLN A 294 16.09 -27.31 1.60
N TYR A 295 17.10 -26.80 0.88
CA TYR A 295 18.36 -26.33 1.43
C TYR A 295 18.68 -24.90 0.97
N PRO A 296 18.82 -23.92 1.89
CA PRO A 296 19.15 -22.54 1.55
C PRO A 296 20.65 -22.33 1.33
N VAL A 297 21.00 -21.78 0.17
CA VAL A 297 22.35 -21.28 -0.14
C VAL A 297 22.26 -19.76 -0.27
N MET A 298 22.91 -19.05 0.64
CA MET A 298 22.86 -17.59 0.73
C MET A 298 23.86 -16.93 -0.22
N GLN A 299 23.56 -15.70 -0.65
CA GLN A 299 24.52 -14.84 -1.33
C GLN A 299 25.27 -14.00 -0.31
N GLN A 300 26.59 -13.88 -0.42
CA GLN A 300 27.35 -12.82 0.25
C GLN A 300 27.64 -11.71 -0.77
N VAL A 301 27.40 -10.45 -0.39
CA VAL A 301 27.56 -9.29 -1.26
C VAL A 301 28.36 -8.19 -0.57
N SER A 302 29.36 -7.64 -1.26
CA SER A 302 30.25 -6.59 -0.73
C SER A 302 29.92 -5.24 -1.37
N ASN A 303 29.72 -4.22 -0.53
CA ASN A 303 29.22 -2.89 -0.85
C ASN A 303 28.01 -2.91 -1.82
N PRO A 304 26.93 -3.64 -1.51
CA PRO A 304 25.75 -3.77 -2.38
C PRO A 304 24.84 -2.52 -2.41
N LEU A 305 25.18 -1.51 -1.60
CA LEU A 305 24.38 -0.31 -1.41
C LEU A 305 24.43 0.58 -2.67
N VAL A 306 23.25 0.99 -3.13
CA VAL A 306 23.10 2.09 -4.10
C VAL A 306 22.55 3.33 -3.40
N VAL A 307 22.78 4.51 -3.97
CA VAL A 307 22.17 5.76 -3.46
C VAL A 307 20.64 5.64 -3.57
N GLY A 308 19.94 5.81 -2.45
CA GLY A 308 18.48 5.67 -2.34
C GLY A 308 17.74 7.02 -2.33
N CYS A 309 18.44 8.14 -2.26
CA CYS A 309 17.87 9.48 -2.25
C CYS A 309 18.21 10.32 -3.49
N SER A 310 17.52 11.45 -3.65
CA SER A 310 17.79 12.45 -4.67
C SER A 310 17.40 13.87 -4.21
N GLY A 311 17.78 14.88 -4.99
CA GLY A 311 17.54 16.30 -4.69
C GLY A 311 18.50 16.89 -3.65
N THR A 312 18.33 18.17 -3.35
CA THR A 312 19.29 18.97 -2.56
C THR A 312 19.42 18.56 -1.09
N GLY A 313 18.48 17.78 -0.55
CA GLY A 313 18.58 17.19 0.79
C GLY A 313 19.31 15.84 0.84
N CYS A 314 19.63 15.23 -0.31
CA CYS A 314 20.35 13.96 -0.36
C CYS A 314 21.85 14.17 -0.13
N ALA A 315 22.34 13.71 1.02
CA ALA A 315 23.75 13.79 1.40
C ALA A 315 24.56 12.52 1.04
N SER A 316 23.95 11.53 0.38
CA SER A 316 24.65 10.37 -0.19
C SER A 316 25.32 10.78 -1.51
N THR A 317 26.64 10.97 -1.48
CA THR A 317 27.42 11.43 -2.64
C THR A 317 27.84 10.30 -3.58
N GLY A 318 27.66 9.04 -3.15
CA GLY A 318 27.96 7.83 -3.90
C GLY A 318 27.60 6.58 -3.09
N ALA A 319 27.77 5.40 -3.69
CA ALA A 319 27.43 4.10 -3.08
C ALA A 319 28.09 3.87 -1.70
N THR A 320 29.29 4.41 -1.50
CA THR A 320 30.13 4.23 -0.29
C THR A 320 30.58 5.57 0.32
N SER A 321 29.92 6.68 -0.02
CA SER A 321 30.35 8.02 0.40
C SER A 321 29.20 8.95 0.80
N TYR A 322 29.43 9.67 1.90
CA TYR A 322 28.52 10.63 2.52
C TYR A 322 29.13 12.03 2.52
N ALA A 323 28.30 13.07 2.38
CA ALA A 323 28.73 14.47 2.40
C ALA A 323 29.21 14.95 3.79
N GLY A 324 28.89 14.21 4.85
CA GLY A 324 29.29 14.53 6.22
C GLY A 324 28.30 15.41 6.99
N SER A 325 27.17 15.79 6.42
CA SER A 325 26.04 16.48 7.07
C SER A 325 24.79 16.37 6.20
N GLY A 326 23.60 16.52 6.79
CA GLY A 326 22.31 16.37 6.11
C GLY A 326 21.72 14.96 6.29
N VAL A 327 21.01 14.46 5.27
CA VAL A 327 20.38 13.13 5.29
C VAL A 327 20.92 12.28 4.14
N GLY A 328 21.77 11.31 4.46
CA GLY A 328 22.22 10.27 3.53
C GLY A 328 21.28 9.08 3.59
N ILE A 329 20.85 8.58 2.43
CA ILE A 329 20.03 7.36 2.29
C ILE A 329 20.62 6.49 1.20
N TRP A 330 20.93 5.25 1.57
CA TRP A 330 21.32 4.17 0.67
C TRP A 330 20.32 3.04 0.77
N GLN A 331 20.24 2.22 -0.26
CA GLN A 331 19.36 1.05 -0.29
C GLN A 331 20.04 -0.16 -0.92
N TYR A 332 19.62 -1.35 -0.49
CA TYR A 332 19.89 -2.63 -1.13
C TYR A 332 18.63 -3.49 -1.09
N LYS A 333 18.10 -3.85 -2.26
CA LYS A 333 16.97 -4.76 -2.40
C LYS A 333 17.49 -6.17 -2.64
N ASN A 334 17.22 -7.09 -1.72
CA ASN A 334 17.49 -8.51 -1.95
C ASN A 334 16.39 -9.08 -2.85
N ALA A 335 16.66 -9.14 -4.16
CA ALA A 335 15.77 -9.78 -5.14
C ALA A 335 15.95 -11.31 -5.23
N GLY A 336 16.80 -11.90 -4.40
CA GLY A 336 17.06 -13.34 -4.36
C GLY A 336 15.95 -14.13 -3.65
N ALA A 337 15.92 -15.44 -3.92
CA ALA A 337 14.98 -16.39 -3.30
C ALA A 337 15.40 -16.85 -1.89
N THR A 338 16.55 -16.37 -1.39
CA THR A 338 17.11 -16.66 -0.06
C THR A 338 17.52 -15.38 0.64
N ASP A 339 17.75 -15.47 1.95
CA ASP A 339 18.49 -14.45 2.68
C ASP A 339 19.84 -14.16 1.98
N ALA A 340 20.23 -12.89 1.98
CA ALA A 340 21.52 -12.40 1.50
C ALA A 340 22.28 -11.75 2.66
N VAL A 341 23.60 -11.84 2.63
CA VAL A 341 24.49 -11.29 3.65
C VAL A 341 25.27 -10.14 3.06
N ALA A 342 25.01 -8.93 3.56
CA ALA A 342 25.59 -7.69 3.09
C ALA A 342 26.72 -7.21 4.00
N ASP A 343 27.87 -6.95 3.39
CA ASP A 343 28.98 -6.20 3.98
C ASP A 343 29.06 -4.84 3.30
N PHE A 344 29.16 -3.74 4.05
CA PHE A 344 29.26 -2.39 3.47
C PHE A 344 30.06 -1.41 4.33
N SER A 345 30.61 -0.39 3.69
CA SER A 345 31.26 0.75 4.36
C SER A 345 30.90 2.07 3.67
N ILE A 346 30.50 3.07 4.48
CA ILE A 346 30.17 4.43 4.05
C ILE A 346 31.18 5.39 4.69
N ALA A 347 32.04 5.99 3.86
CA ALA A 347 33.02 6.98 4.29
C ALA A 347 32.42 8.40 4.36
N GLY A 348 33.06 9.28 5.13
CA GLY A 348 32.68 10.70 5.26
C GLY A 348 31.76 11.01 6.44
N VAL A 349 31.49 10.02 7.30
CA VAL A 349 30.69 10.21 8.53
C VAL A 349 31.49 10.89 9.64
N LYS A 350 30.77 11.37 10.65
CA LYS A 350 31.31 12.05 11.84
C LYS A 350 30.76 11.42 13.12
N SER A 351 31.52 11.56 14.21
CA SER A 351 31.07 11.20 15.56
C SER A 351 29.77 11.92 15.92
N GLY A 352 28.86 11.21 16.59
CA GLY A 352 27.59 11.76 17.09
C GLY A 352 26.42 11.67 16.11
N GLN A 353 26.69 11.50 14.82
CA GLN A 353 25.66 11.24 13.80
C GLN A 353 24.93 9.93 14.09
N VAL A 354 23.67 9.83 13.65
CA VAL A 354 22.83 8.67 13.86
C VAL A 354 22.73 7.87 12.57
N ALA A 355 23.10 6.59 12.62
CA ALA A 355 22.89 5.62 11.57
C ALA A 355 21.69 4.73 11.92
N THR A 356 20.76 4.55 10.99
CA THR A 356 19.61 3.64 11.12
C THR A 356 19.58 2.66 9.94
N LEU A 357 19.56 1.37 10.24
CA LEU A 357 19.22 0.32 9.28
C LEU A 357 17.71 0.10 9.36
N VAL A 358 17.00 0.19 8.24
CA VAL A 358 15.57 -0.10 8.15
C VAL A 358 15.36 -1.22 7.14
N PHE A 359 14.78 -2.33 7.60
CA PHE A 359 14.40 -3.47 6.76
C PHE A 359 12.91 -3.36 6.45
N THR A 360 12.58 -3.28 5.17
CA THR A 360 11.19 -3.25 4.68
C THR A 360 10.87 -4.54 3.94
N ASN A 361 9.79 -5.22 4.30
CA ASN A 361 9.12 -6.15 3.40
C ASN A 361 7.97 -5.37 2.76
N PRO A 362 8.07 -4.98 1.48
CA PRO A 362 7.02 -4.21 0.84
C PRO A 362 5.88 -5.07 0.29
N ASP A 363 6.03 -6.39 0.16
CA ASP A 363 5.09 -7.27 -0.57
C ASP A 363 3.75 -7.45 0.17
N ASP A 364 2.67 -7.76 -0.56
CA ASP A 364 1.34 -8.10 -0.04
C ASP A 364 1.12 -9.62 0.15
N LYS A 365 1.98 -10.47 -0.41
CA LYS A 365 1.80 -11.93 -0.45
C LYS A 365 2.77 -12.70 0.47
N LEU A 366 2.21 -13.20 1.57
CA LEU A 366 2.80 -14.16 2.53
C LEU A 366 4.09 -13.70 3.25
N SER A 367 4.31 -14.27 4.45
CA SER A 367 5.49 -13.96 5.24
C SER A 367 6.76 -14.43 4.54
N LEU A 368 7.76 -13.55 4.45
CA LEU A 368 9.12 -13.96 4.12
C LEU A 368 9.55 -15.02 5.14
N ALA A 369 10.29 -16.02 4.66
CA ALA A 369 10.68 -17.17 5.47
C ALA A 369 11.35 -16.74 6.78
N LYS A 370 11.22 -17.59 7.82
CA LYS A 370 11.98 -17.43 9.07
C LYS A 370 13.45 -17.17 8.75
N ALA A 371 14.00 -16.08 9.28
CA ALA A 371 15.44 -15.88 9.28
C ALA A 371 16.07 -17.14 9.91
N SER A 372 17.00 -17.78 9.17
CA SER A 372 17.36 -19.17 9.47
C SER A 372 17.89 -19.35 10.91
N ALA A 373 17.40 -20.39 11.60
CA ALA A 373 17.78 -20.66 12.99
C ALA A 373 19.28 -21.01 13.05
N GLY A 374 20.07 -20.13 13.66
CA GLY A 374 21.54 -20.15 13.58
C GLY A 374 22.15 -18.88 12.99
N ALA A 375 21.33 -17.98 12.41
CA ALA A 375 21.73 -16.61 12.16
C ALA A 375 22.36 -16.00 13.42
N ILE A 376 23.57 -15.41 13.30
CA ILE A 376 24.03 -14.40 14.25
C ILE A 376 23.03 -13.26 14.10
N PRO A 377 22.08 -13.07 15.03
CA PRO A 377 21.00 -12.17 14.77
C PRO A 377 21.53 -10.75 14.95
N VAL A 378 20.70 -9.76 14.63
CA VAL A 378 20.85 -8.39 15.15
C VAL A 378 20.67 -8.36 16.69
N ALA A 379 20.67 -9.51 17.38
CA ALA A 379 20.43 -9.70 18.81
C ALA A 379 21.49 -9.06 19.72
N PRO A 380 22.82 -9.06 19.43
CA PRO A 380 23.75 -8.28 20.24
C PRO A 380 23.43 -6.78 20.16
N LEU A 381 22.98 -6.31 18.99
CA LEU A 381 22.67 -4.91 18.71
C LEU A 381 21.33 -4.47 19.33
N LEU A 382 20.32 -5.35 19.32
CA LEU A 382 18.99 -5.11 19.89
C LEU A 382 18.93 -5.32 21.41
N ALA A 383 19.80 -6.17 21.98
CA ALA A 383 19.79 -6.45 23.42
C ALA A 383 20.60 -5.45 24.27
N GLN A 384 21.57 -4.73 23.68
CA GLN A 384 22.48 -3.84 24.43
C GLN A 384 22.00 -2.38 24.56
N LEU A 385 20.86 -2.01 23.96
CA LEU A 385 20.39 -0.62 23.88
C LEU A 385 19.04 -0.38 24.60
N ALA A 386 18.82 -1.02 25.74
CA ALA A 386 17.60 -0.85 26.55
C ALA A 386 17.76 0.26 27.62
N PRO A 387 17.20 1.48 27.43
CA PRO A 387 17.05 2.43 28.52
C PRO A 387 15.96 1.97 29.51
N THR A 388 16.07 2.40 30.76
CA THR A 388 15.15 2.05 31.85
C THR A 388 13.79 2.75 31.72
N SER A 389 12.76 2.10 32.23
CA SER A 389 11.34 2.44 32.01
C SER A 389 10.84 3.65 32.79
N SER A 390 9.89 4.38 32.20
CA SER A 390 8.81 5.07 32.92
C SER A 390 7.45 4.61 32.40
N THR A 391 6.53 4.26 33.30
CA THR A 391 5.17 3.80 32.97
C THR A 391 4.27 4.96 32.58
N VAL A 392 3.53 4.84 31.48
CA VAL A 392 2.40 5.74 31.15
C VAL A 392 1.16 4.89 30.91
N ALA A 393 0.20 4.99 31.83
CA ALA A 393 -1.10 4.35 31.74
C ALA A 393 -2.04 5.20 30.86
N ALA A 394 -2.21 4.78 29.60
CA ALA A 394 -3.16 5.36 28.65
C ALA A 394 -3.51 4.33 27.54
N ARG A 395 -3.54 3.03 27.88
CA ARG A 395 -3.53 1.94 26.88
C ARG A 395 -4.86 1.20 26.68
N ASP A 396 -5.81 1.30 27.62
CA ASP A 396 -7.04 0.49 27.55
C ASP A 396 -8.12 1.07 26.62
N GLU A 397 -8.35 2.39 26.60
CA GLU A 397 -9.55 2.95 25.92
C GLU A 397 -9.45 3.09 24.39
N HIS A 398 -8.24 3.10 23.81
CA HIS A 398 -8.06 3.19 22.35
C HIS A 398 -8.08 1.82 21.66
N ALA A 399 -7.66 0.74 22.35
CA ALA A 399 -7.52 -0.58 21.75
C ALA A 399 -8.88 -1.22 21.42
N ASP A 400 -9.88 -1.03 22.28
CA ASP A 400 -11.21 -1.61 22.06
C ASP A 400 -11.92 -1.00 20.84
N HIS A 401 -11.81 0.32 20.66
CA HIS A 401 -12.37 1.08 19.54
C HIS A 401 -12.06 0.40 18.19
N ASP A 402 -10.80 0.10 17.97
CA ASP A 402 -10.31 -0.38 16.69
C ASP A 402 -10.81 -1.80 16.39
N SER A 403 -10.90 -2.68 17.40
CA SER A 403 -11.43 -4.05 17.24
C SER A 403 -12.87 -4.07 16.69
N THR A 404 -13.68 -3.11 17.12
CA THR A 404 -15.10 -2.99 16.79
C THR A 404 -15.34 -2.60 15.33
N HIS A 405 -14.45 -1.77 14.75
CA HIS A 405 -14.53 -1.34 13.35
C HIS A 405 -14.41 -2.51 12.35
N SER A 406 -13.59 -3.53 12.63
CA SER A 406 -13.44 -4.68 11.74
C SER A 406 -14.75 -5.45 11.55
N LEU A 407 -15.44 -5.75 12.66
CA LEU A 407 -16.71 -6.47 12.62
C LEU A 407 -17.80 -5.64 11.93
N MET A 408 -17.80 -4.32 12.14
CA MET A 408 -18.70 -3.38 11.48
C MET A 408 -18.45 -3.31 9.97
N ARG A 409 -17.18 -3.18 9.54
CA ARG A 409 -16.81 -3.16 8.12
C ARG A 409 -17.14 -4.48 7.43
N PHE A 410 -16.83 -5.62 8.05
CA PHE A 410 -17.21 -6.95 7.54
C PHE A 410 -18.72 -7.05 7.31
N LYS A 411 -19.54 -6.71 8.32
CA LYS A 411 -21.01 -6.71 8.19
C LYS A 411 -21.49 -5.74 7.10
N ASN A 412 -20.82 -4.60 6.89
CA ASN A 412 -21.17 -3.62 5.86
C ASN A 412 -20.88 -4.18 4.44
N GLN A 413 -19.75 -4.85 4.26
CA GLN A 413 -19.40 -5.55 3.02
C GLN A 413 -20.37 -6.70 2.72
N GLU A 414 -20.72 -7.52 3.72
CA GLU A 414 -21.71 -8.62 3.56
C GLU A 414 -23.09 -8.08 3.18
N LEU A 415 -23.53 -6.97 3.78
CA LEU A 415 -24.77 -6.29 3.40
C LEU A 415 -24.74 -5.85 1.92
N LEU A 416 -23.65 -5.24 1.46
CA LEU A 416 -23.48 -4.81 0.06
C LEU A 416 -23.40 -6.02 -0.89
N LYS A 417 -22.76 -7.13 -0.49
CA LYS A 417 -22.76 -8.41 -1.25
C LYS A 417 -24.18 -8.97 -1.38
N LEU A 418 -24.98 -8.98 -0.32
CA LEU A 418 -26.37 -9.45 -0.35
C LEU A 418 -27.25 -8.55 -1.25
N GLN A 419 -27.11 -7.23 -1.15
CA GLN A 419 -27.83 -6.27 -2.01
C GLN A 419 -27.50 -6.44 -3.50
N ARG A 420 -26.23 -6.68 -3.85
CA ARG A 420 -25.78 -7.03 -5.21
C ARG A 420 -26.39 -8.36 -5.68
N ALA A 421 -26.24 -9.41 -4.88
CA ALA A 421 -26.56 -10.78 -5.27
C ALA A 421 -28.07 -11.01 -5.41
N ASN A 422 -28.90 -10.29 -4.64
CA ASN A 422 -30.34 -10.39 -4.77
C ASN A 422 -31.07 -9.07 -4.46
N PRO A 423 -31.17 -8.16 -5.45
CA PRO A 423 -31.85 -6.87 -5.30
C PRO A 423 -33.35 -6.99 -4.94
N LEU A 424 -33.94 -8.18 -5.10
CA LEU A 424 -35.37 -8.45 -4.91
C LEU A 424 -35.69 -9.40 -3.74
N ALA A 425 -34.77 -10.26 -3.27
CA ALA A 425 -35.07 -11.21 -2.19
C ALA A 425 -34.83 -10.68 -0.76
N LEU A 426 -34.24 -9.49 -0.62
CA LEU A 426 -34.60 -8.60 0.50
C LEU A 426 -35.99 -8.01 0.23
N ASN A 427 -36.98 -8.89 0.03
CA ASN A 427 -38.34 -8.55 -0.34
C ASN A 427 -39.11 -8.15 0.93
N PRO A 428 -39.42 -6.86 1.15
CA PRO A 428 -40.29 -6.51 2.26
C PRO A 428 -41.67 -7.06 1.94
N VAL A 429 -42.26 -7.85 2.85
CA VAL A 429 -43.67 -8.22 2.73
C VAL A 429 -44.48 -6.93 2.64
N VAL A 430 -45.25 -6.84 1.55
CA VAL A 430 -45.76 -5.57 1.02
C VAL A 430 -46.57 -4.77 2.03
N ARG A 431 -46.08 -3.58 2.35
CA ARG A 431 -46.88 -2.36 2.24
C ARG A 431 -46.00 -1.15 1.93
N ALA A 432 -46.38 -0.40 0.91
CA ALA A 432 -45.94 0.98 0.76
C ALA A 432 -46.64 1.82 1.85
N GLU A 433 -46.10 1.81 3.07
CA GLU A 433 -46.27 2.97 3.93
C GLU A 433 -45.35 4.06 3.36
N ASN A 434 -45.93 5.22 3.05
CA ASN A 434 -45.15 6.37 2.61
C ASN A 434 -44.05 6.63 3.64
N VAL A 435 -42.80 6.82 3.19
CA VAL A 435 -41.74 7.34 4.06
C VAL A 435 -42.33 8.55 4.77
N PRO A 436 -42.43 8.54 6.12
CA PRO A 436 -43.14 9.60 6.82
C PRO A 436 -42.52 10.93 6.44
N SER A 437 -43.35 11.86 5.97
CA SER A 437 -42.91 13.20 5.55
C SER A 437 -41.97 13.76 6.62
N VAL A 438 -40.74 14.14 6.24
CA VAL A 438 -39.72 14.63 7.17
C VAL A 438 -40.35 15.71 8.05
N LYS A 439 -40.68 15.34 9.29
CA LYS A 439 -41.20 16.30 10.26
C LYS A 439 -40.06 17.28 10.55
N PRO A 440 -40.28 18.59 10.48
CA PRO A 440 -39.31 19.55 10.98
C PRO A 440 -38.97 19.20 12.42
N VAL A 441 -37.71 18.84 12.65
CA VAL A 441 -37.18 18.49 13.97
C VAL A 441 -36.82 19.77 14.71
N ALA A 442 -37.16 19.84 16.01
CA ALA A 442 -36.88 20.98 16.88
C ALA A 442 -35.97 20.60 18.06
N ILE A 443 -35.28 21.59 18.63
CA ILE A 443 -34.52 21.42 19.86
C ILE A 443 -35.47 20.94 20.98
N GLY A 444 -35.08 19.86 21.66
CA GLY A 444 -35.87 19.23 22.73
C GLY A 444 -36.76 18.06 22.29
N ASP A 445 -36.97 17.84 20.99
CA ASP A 445 -37.70 16.66 20.48
C ASP A 445 -37.04 15.36 20.94
N THR A 446 -37.84 14.34 21.27
CA THR A 446 -37.38 13.03 21.72
C THR A 446 -37.47 11.97 20.62
N LYS A 447 -36.48 11.06 20.57
CA LYS A 447 -36.52 9.88 19.71
C LYS A 447 -35.81 8.70 20.37
N VAL A 448 -36.38 7.52 20.19
CA VAL A 448 -35.71 6.25 20.51
C VAL A 448 -34.85 5.83 19.31
N TRP A 449 -33.56 5.68 19.54
CA TRP A 449 -32.57 5.21 18.59
C TRP A 449 -32.13 3.80 18.96
N ILE A 450 -31.94 2.94 17.96
CA ILE A 450 -31.70 1.50 18.18
C ILE A 450 -30.30 1.11 17.69
N ASP A 451 -29.47 0.61 18.60
CA ASP A 451 -28.22 -0.07 18.23
C ASP A 451 -28.52 -1.55 17.94
N THR A 452 -28.20 -1.97 16.71
CA THR A 452 -28.31 -3.35 16.24
C THR A 452 -26.97 -3.95 15.87
N PHE A 453 -25.85 -3.24 16.09
CA PHE A 453 -24.59 -3.56 15.43
C PHE A 453 -23.85 -4.69 16.15
N ASN A 454 -23.67 -4.64 17.48
CA ASN A 454 -22.93 -5.68 18.24
C ASN A 454 -23.69 -6.31 19.41
N SER A 455 -25.02 -6.26 19.39
CA SER A 455 -25.86 -6.96 20.38
C SER A 455 -26.77 -7.98 19.71
N SER A 456 -26.89 -9.16 20.32
CA SER A 456 -27.90 -10.17 19.96
C SER A 456 -29.33 -9.73 20.30
N SER A 457 -29.47 -8.70 21.14
CA SER A 457 -30.73 -8.04 21.49
C SER A 457 -30.58 -6.53 21.26
N PRO A 458 -31.31 -5.92 20.31
CA PRO A 458 -31.13 -4.50 19.98
C PRO A 458 -31.24 -3.57 21.21
N VAL A 459 -30.25 -2.69 21.39
CA VAL A 459 -30.20 -1.76 22.53
C VAL A 459 -30.92 -0.48 22.15
N SER A 460 -31.84 -0.03 23.00
CA SER A 460 -32.64 1.19 22.76
C SER A 460 -32.16 2.33 23.64
N TYR A 461 -31.84 3.47 23.00
CA TYR A 461 -31.45 4.71 23.67
C TYR A 461 -32.54 5.76 23.45
N ASN A 462 -32.96 6.48 24.50
CA ASN A 462 -33.96 7.54 24.41
C ASN A 462 -33.26 8.90 24.51
N LEU A 463 -33.07 9.57 23.38
CA LEU A 463 -32.28 10.82 23.30
C LEU A 463 -33.17 12.01 22.97
N LYS A 464 -32.66 13.21 23.29
CA LYS A 464 -33.25 14.49 22.90
C LYS A 464 -32.40 15.20 21.87
N VAL A 465 -33.02 15.94 20.97
CA VAL A 465 -32.31 16.89 20.10
C VAL A 465 -31.70 17.98 20.97
N SER A 466 -30.37 18.04 21.00
CA SER A 466 -29.61 19.05 21.75
C SER A 466 -29.03 20.13 20.86
N GLN A 467 -28.80 19.87 19.57
CA GLN A 467 -28.39 20.89 18.61
C GLN A 467 -28.82 20.52 17.18
N ILE A 468 -29.11 21.54 16.37
CA ILE A 468 -29.37 21.44 14.94
C ILE A 468 -28.47 22.45 14.23
N CYS A 469 -27.75 22.03 13.21
CA CYS A 469 -26.95 22.92 12.36
C CYS A 469 -27.18 22.64 10.87
N LYS A 470 -26.85 23.62 10.03
CA LYS A 470 -27.00 23.53 8.57
C LYS A 470 -25.69 23.14 7.90
N LEU A 471 -25.79 22.20 6.97
CA LEU A 471 -24.75 21.88 6.00
C LEU A 471 -24.86 22.80 4.78
N LYS A 472 -23.78 22.92 4.02
CA LYS A 472 -23.70 23.67 2.75
C LYS A 472 -24.77 23.25 1.73
N THR A 473 -25.19 21.98 1.79
CA THR A 473 -26.26 21.40 0.94
C THR A 473 -27.69 21.81 1.34
N GLY A 474 -27.87 22.49 2.49
CA GLY A 474 -29.18 22.86 3.03
C GLY A 474 -29.84 21.80 3.92
N ARG A 475 -29.32 20.55 3.94
CA ARG A 475 -29.67 19.51 4.92
C ARG A 475 -29.43 19.99 6.36
N ASN A 476 -30.17 19.46 7.33
CA ASN A 476 -29.76 19.60 8.72
C ASN A 476 -28.77 18.48 9.10
N ALA A 477 -27.84 18.81 9.99
CA ALA A 477 -27.26 17.83 10.89
C ALA A 477 -27.92 18.00 12.27
N VAL A 478 -28.42 16.91 12.84
CA VAL A 478 -29.22 16.87 14.07
C VAL A 478 -28.47 16.06 15.12
N PHE A 479 -28.13 16.70 16.24
CA PHE A 479 -27.37 16.12 17.35
C PHE A 479 -28.34 15.68 18.43
N TRP A 480 -28.46 14.37 18.60
CA TRP A 480 -29.28 13.71 19.61
C TRP A 480 -28.39 13.31 20.78
N ALA A 481 -28.68 13.78 21.99
CA ALA A 481 -27.91 13.47 23.19
C ALA A 481 -28.78 12.86 24.28
N ASP A 482 -28.22 11.90 25.02
CA ASP A 482 -28.81 11.43 26.27
C ASP A 482 -28.64 12.53 27.33
N PRO A 483 -29.71 13.00 27.99
CA PRO A 483 -29.62 14.01 29.05
C PRO A 483 -28.70 13.64 30.23
N ASN A 484 -28.36 12.35 30.38
CA ASN A 484 -27.47 11.82 31.41
C ASN A 484 -26.12 11.34 30.84
N GLY A 485 -25.86 11.53 29.54
CA GLY A 485 -24.69 11.03 28.82
C GLY A 485 -23.37 11.79 29.06
N GLY A 486 -23.31 12.66 30.06
CA GLY A 486 -22.11 13.43 30.44
C GLY A 486 -21.73 14.60 29.51
N ALA A 487 -21.99 14.49 28.20
CA ALA A 487 -21.69 15.54 27.24
C ALA A 487 -22.50 16.82 27.52
N THR A 488 -21.82 17.95 27.72
CA THR A 488 -22.47 19.23 28.02
C THR A 488 -23.03 19.89 26.76
N ALA A 489 -23.93 20.86 26.92
CA ALA A 489 -24.43 21.66 25.80
C ALA A 489 -23.28 22.38 25.05
N SER A 490 -22.22 22.78 25.74
CA SER A 490 -21.00 23.34 25.14
C SER A 490 -20.21 22.32 24.32
N ASP A 491 -20.11 21.07 24.78
CA ASP A 491 -19.43 20.01 24.03
C ASP A 491 -20.19 19.66 22.75
N ILE A 492 -21.51 19.53 22.85
CA ILE A 492 -22.39 19.26 21.71
C ILE A 492 -22.38 20.43 20.72
N GLN A 493 -22.35 21.68 21.21
CA GLN A 493 -22.15 22.86 20.36
C GLN A 493 -20.80 22.83 19.64
N ALA A 494 -19.72 22.41 20.32
CA ALA A 494 -18.40 22.31 19.72
C ALA A 494 -18.34 21.20 18.65
N LEU A 495 -19.01 20.07 18.87
CA LEU A 495 -19.17 19.02 17.85
C LEU A 495 -19.99 19.52 16.64
N ALA A 496 -21.08 20.25 16.88
CA ALA A 496 -21.89 20.85 15.81
C ALA A 496 -21.10 21.89 14.99
N ASN A 497 -20.30 22.73 15.65
CA ASN A 497 -19.41 23.71 15.00
C ASN A 497 -18.25 23.05 14.22
N THR A 498 -17.83 21.85 14.63
CA THR A 498 -16.88 21.02 13.88
C THR A 498 -17.52 20.41 12.63
N PHE A 499 -18.76 19.92 12.75
CA PHE A 499 -19.46 19.21 11.67
C PHE A 499 -19.99 20.15 10.58
N CYS A 500 -20.63 21.23 10.99
CA CYS A 500 -21.37 22.18 10.14
C CYS A 500 -20.65 23.52 9.95
N LEU A 501 -21.28 24.41 9.18
CA LEU A 501 -20.93 25.82 9.06
C LEU A 501 -20.96 26.53 10.43
N ASN A 502 -19.79 26.78 11.02
CA ASN A 502 -19.66 27.50 12.30
C ASN A 502 -20.30 28.91 12.20
N GLY A 503 -21.43 29.12 12.89
CA GLY A 503 -22.20 30.38 12.83
C GLY A 503 -22.73 30.78 11.45
N GLY A 504 -22.75 29.87 10.47
CA GLY A 504 -23.15 30.17 9.08
C GLY A 504 -22.07 30.88 8.22
N ALA A 505 -20.86 31.09 8.74
CA ALA A 505 -19.76 31.74 8.02
C ALA A 505 -18.50 30.85 8.03
N GLY A 506 -18.36 30.00 7.02
CA GLY A 506 -17.22 29.09 6.90
C GLY A 506 -17.50 27.88 6.01
N THR A 507 -16.86 26.75 6.30
CA THR A 507 -17.11 25.44 5.69
C THR A 507 -16.93 24.41 6.79
N GLY A 508 -17.94 23.59 7.06
CA GLY A 508 -17.88 22.57 8.12
C GLY A 508 -16.97 21.41 7.73
N GLY A 509 -16.52 20.62 8.71
CA GLY A 509 -15.72 19.43 8.43
C GLY A 509 -16.44 18.44 7.50
N PHE A 510 -17.75 18.27 7.65
CA PHE A 510 -18.56 17.43 6.77
C PHE A 510 -18.70 18.01 5.34
N ASP A 511 -18.77 19.34 5.22
CA ASP A 511 -18.80 20.01 3.91
C ASP A 511 -17.46 19.81 3.18
N VAL A 512 -16.31 19.89 3.88
CA VAL A 512 -14.99 19.60 3.29
C VAL A 512 -14.88 18.13 2.83
N LEU A 513 -15.37 17.17 3.62
CA LEU A 513 -15.40 15.77 3.20
C LEU A 513 -16.27 15.57 1.95
N THR A 514 -17.50 16.09 1.94
CA THR A 514 -18.43 15.90 0.83
C THR A 514 -18.03 16.65 -0.45
N ASP A 515 -17.41 17.84 -0.35
CA ASP A 515 -16.79 18.53 -1.48
C ASP A 515 -15.62 17.73 -2.08
N THR A 516 -14.89 16.96 -1.25
CA THR A 516 -13.71 16.18 -1.67
C THR A 516 -14.11 14.81 -2.23
N MET A 517 -14.95 14.08 -1.52
CA MET A 517 -15.30 12.66 -1.74
C MET A 517 -16.59 12.44 -2.54
N GLY A 518 -17.47 13.45 -2.58
CA GLY A 518 -18.87 13.34 -2.97
C GLY A 518 -19.81 13.27 -1.75
N ASP A 519 -21.10 13.58 -1.96
CA ASP A 519 -22.13 13.59 -0.91
C ASP A 519 -22.27 12.21 -0.22
N ALA A 520 -22.73 12.18 1.03
CA ALA A 520 -23.05 10.94 1.74
C ALA A 520 -24.35 10.28 1.25
N TYR A 521 -25.11 10.93 0.35
CA TYR A 521 -26.37 10.42 -0.15
C TYR A 521 -26.74 10.92 -1.56
N GLY A 522 -27.67 10.23 -2.20
CA GLY A 522 -28.29 10.63 -3.47
C GLY A 522 -29.00 9.49 -4.19
N THR A 523 -29.16 9.66 -5.50
CA THR A 523 -29.74 8.68 -6.44
C THR A 523 -28.87 7.42 -6.53
N LYS A 524 -29.52 6.25 -6.49
CA LYS A 524 -28.88 4.92 -6.50
C LYS A 524 -29.85 3.87 -7.08
N SER A 525 -29.31 2.74 -7.54
CA SER A 525 -30.07 1.71 -8.27
C SER A 525 -30.89 0.75 -7.38
N TYR A 526 -30.73 0.81 -6.05
CA TYR A 526 -31.32 -0.17 -5.11
C TYR A 526 -32.67 0.32 -4.54
N THR A 527 -33.75 -0.40 -4.79
CA THR A 527 -35.14 0.00 -4.44
C THR A 527 -35.57 -0.35 -3.02
N ASN A 528 -34.95 -1.37 -2.42
CA ASN A 528 -35.14 -1.83 -1.03
C ASN A 528 -34.49 -0.91 0.02
N THR A 529 -33.83 0.16 -0.42
CA THR A 529 -33.21 1.15 0.47
C THR A 529 -34.12 2.35 0.75
N ILE A 530 -33.89 3.08 1.85
CA ILE A 530 -34.60 4.34 2.13
C ILE A 530 -34.42 5.34 0.98
N THR A 531 -35.30 6.34 0.86
CA THR A 531 -35.38 7.22 -0.32
C THR A 531 -35.40 8.69 0.06
N ASP A 532 -34.39 9.45 -0.36
CA ASP A 532 -34.32 10.90 -0.23
C ASP A 532 -34.85 11.61 -1.48
N ALA A 533 -36.16 11.57 -1.70
CA ALA A 533 -36.77 12.10 -2.92
C ALA A 533 -36.56 13.63 -3.10
N ASN A 534 -36.24 14.35 -2.03
CA ASN A 534 -36.18 15.82 -2.00
C ASN A 534 -34.81 16.40 -1.61
N GLY A 535 -33.76 15.57 -1.37
CA GLY A 535 -32.43 16.05 -0.96
C GLY A 535 -32.35 16.54 0.50
N LEU A 536 -33.27 16.12 1.36
CA LEU A 536 -33.53 16.68 2.70
C LEU A 536 -33.61 15.63 3.82
N LEU A 537 -33.19 14.39 3.59
CA LEU A 537 -32.87 13.49 4.69
C LEU A 537 -31.75 14.08 5.56
N ASP A 538 -32.07 14.28 6.84
CA ASP A 538 -31.14 14.83 7.84
C ASP A 538 -30.03 13.83 8.18
N ILE A 539 -28.85 14.37 8.48
CA ILE A 539 -27.73 13.62 9.05
C ILE A 539 -27.87 13.63 10.58
N ASN A 540 -27.84 12.47 11.24
CA ASN A 540 -28.10 12.35 12.67
C ASN A 540 -26.84 11.89 13.40
N VAL A 541 -26.40 12.69 14.37
CA VAL A 541 -25.32 12.33 15.28
C VAL A 541 -25.96 11.89 16.59
N VAL A 542 -25.76 10.63 16.98
CA VAL A 542 -26.40 10.06 18.18
C VAL A 542 -25.37 9.85 19.27
N LEU A 543 -25.56 10.53 20.41
CA LEU A 543 -24.66 10.55 21.57
C LEU A 543 -25.31 9.85 22.78
N PRO A 544 -25.35 8.51 22.80
CA PRO A 544 -25.96 7.76 23.90
C PRO A 544 -25.09 7.78 25.15
N ASN A 545 -25.72 7.62 26.31
CA ASN A 545 -25.03 7.27 27.54
C ASN A 545 -24.68 5.78 27.52
N VAL A 546 -23.40 5.46 27.37
CA VAL A 546 -22.90 4.08 27.29
C VAL A 546 -21.86 3.81 28.38
N PRO A 547 -21.79 2.58 28.94
CA PRO A 547 -20.75 2.23 29.92
C PRO A 547 -19.34 2.51 29.39
N ALA A 548 -18.40 2.86 30.27
CA ALA A 548 -16.99 3.05 29.86
C ALA A 548 -16.35 1.79 29.26
N SER A 549 -16.86 0.60 29.58
CA SER A 549 -16.50 -0.69 28.98
C SER A 549 -17.09 -0.92 27.58
N THR A 550 -17.73 0.09 26.98
CA THR A 550 -18.27 0.00 25.63
C THR A 550 -17.12 0.21 24.66
N GLY A 551 -16.71 -0.86 23.99
CA GLY A 551 -15.52 -0.89 23.14
C GLY A 551 -15.58 -0.12 21.83
N TRP A 552 -16.27 1.02 21.79
CA TRP A 552 -16.29 1.93 20.64
C TRP A 552 -16.41 3.39 21.09
N GLY A 553 -15.76 4.26 20.32
CA GLY A 553 -15.86 5.72 20.45
C GLY A 553 -16.76 6.33 19.38
N GLY A 554 -16.76 5.78 18.17
CA GLY A 554 -17.78 6.00 17.17
C GLY A 554 -18.10 4.71 16.42
N TYR A 555 -19.22 4.67 15.70
CA TYR A 555 -19.43 3.72 14.61
C TYR A 555 -20.51 4.19 13.62
N PHE A 556 -20.31 3.89 12.33
CA PHE A 556 -21.32 3.94 11.27
C PHE A 556 -21.79 2.51 10.88
N TRP A 557 -23.10 2.22 10.97
CA TRP A 557 -23.67 0.93 10.54
C TRP A 557 -24.62 1.09 9.35
N GLY A 558 -24.22 0.61 8.17
CA GLY A 558 -24.99 0.74 6.92
C GLY A 558 -26.36 0.08 6.96
N GLY A 559 -26.51 -1.01 7.71
CA GLY A 559 -27.80 -1.67 7.92
C GLY A 559 -28.82 -0.80 8.64
N ASN A 560 -28.39 0.03 9.60
CA ASN A 560 -29.26 1.04 10.24
C ASN A 560 -29.66 2.16 9.28
N ASN A 561 -28.76 2.53 8.37
CA ASN A 561 -28.87 3.75 7.58
C ASN A 561 -29.63 3.59 6.27
N TYR A 562 -29.48 2.43 5.62
CA TYR A 562 -29.85 2.29 4.22
C TYR A 562 -30.98 1.30 3.97
N LEU A 563 -31.21 0.28 4.81
CA LEU A 563 -32.29 -0.68 4.60
C LEU A 563 -33.65 -0.12 5.06
N LYS A 564 -34.70 -0.35 4.25
CA LYS A 564 -36.09 -0.34 4.75
C LYS A 564 -36.27 -1.60 5.61
N THR A 565 -36.61 -1.46 6.89
CA THR A 565 -36.64 -2.61 7.81
C THR A 565 -37.93 -3.42 7.66
N ALA A 566 -37.85 -4.75 7.81
CA ALA A 566 -38.99 -5.67 7.70
C ALA A 566 -39.46 -6.23 9.05
N TYR A 567 -38.78 -5.94 10.16
CA TYR A 567 -39.13 -6.45 11.49
C TYR A 567 -40.06 -5.50 12.23
N SER A 568 -41.14 -6.02 12.81
CA SER A 568 -42.16 -5.24 13.51
C SER A 568 -41.66 -4.54 14.77
N SER A 569 -40.64 -5.10 15.44
CA SER A 569 -39.95 -4.48 16.59
C SER A 569 -39.06 -3.29 16.21
N THR A 570 -38.70 -3.17 14.93
CA THR A 570 -37.81 -2.14 14.39
C THR A 570 -38.46 -1.34 13.26
N LYS A 571 -39.80 -1.27 13.24
CA LYS A 571 -40.61 -0.61 12.18
C LYS A 571 -40.31 0.90 11.98
N ASN A 572 -39.64 1.54 12.95
CA ASN A 572 -39.16 2.93 12.87
C ASN A 572 -37.63 3.02 13.12
N SER A 573 -36.90 1.91 13.04
CA SER A 573 -35.50 1.80 13.44
C SER A 573 -34.61 2.51 12.45
N ASN A 574 -34.18 3.71 12.85
CA ASN A 574 -33.05 4.41 12.27
C ASN A 574 -33.16 4.71 10.77
N GLU A 575 -34.35 4.69 10.14
CA GLU A 575 -34.60 5.02 8.72
C GLU A 575 -34.23 6.48 8.37
N ALA A 576 -32.95 6.77 8.44
CA ALA A 576 -32.32 8.07 8.49
C ALA A 576 -30.80 7.86 8.33
N LEU A 577 -30.08 8.92 7.98
CA LEU A 577 -28.63 8.87 7.98
C LEU A 577 -28.15 9.11 9.41
N VAL A 578 -27.44 8.14 9.99
CA VAL A 578 -27.07 8.09 11.40
C VAL A 578 -25.74 7.38 11.65
N PHE A 579 -24.94 7.94 12.55
CA PHE A 579 -23.83 7.24 13.20
C PHE A 579 -23.83 7.59 14.69
N PHE A 580 -23.22 6.71 15.48
CA PHE A 580 -23.21 6.79 16.94
C PHE A 580 -21.84 7.27 17.41
N VAL A 581 -21.80 8.09 18.46
CA VAL A 581 -20.58 8.65 19.07
C VAL A 581 -20.72 8.54 20.58
N ASN A 582 -19.72 7.97 21.27
CA ASN A 582 -19.78 7.67 22.70
C ASN A 582 -19.90 8.96 23.54
N GLY A 583 -21.09 9.21 24.10
CA GLY A 583 -21.41 10.45 24.81
C GLY A 583 -20.46 10.75 25.98
N PRO A 584 -20.28 9.82 26.94
CA PRO A 584 -19.34 10.00 28.05
C PRO A 584 -17.89 10.20 27.60
N GLY A 585 -17.50 9.62 26.47
CA GLY A 585 -16.19 9.83 25.84
C GLY A 585 -15.95 11.28 25.41
N VAL A 586 -16.98 11.97 24.89
CA VAL A 586 -16.88 13.38 24.46
C VAL A 586 -16.44 14.28 25.63
N THR A 587 -16.99 14.07 26.82
CA THR A 587 -16.63 14.84 28.03
C THR A 587 -15.18 14.58 28.48
N ARG A 588 -14.65 13.40 28.18
CA ARG A 588 -13.29 12.97 28.56
C ARG A 588 -12.22 13.55 27.64
N ASP A 589 -12.45 13.55 26.33
CA ASP A 589 -11.55 14.18 25.34
C ASP A 589 -12.32 14.72 24.13
N LEU A 590 -12.81 15.96 24.25
CA LEU A 590 -13.56 16.63 23.20
C LEU A 590 -12.80 16.71 21.86
N ASN A 591 -11.47 16.83 21.86
CA ASN A 591 -10.70 16.95 20.62
C ASN A 591 -10.51 15.59 19.94
N TYR A 592 -10.24 14.52 20.68
CA TYR A 592 -10.30 13.16 20.16
C TYR A 592 -11.65 12.88 19.51
N TYR A 593 -12.74 13.20 20.21
CA TYR A 593 -14.10 12.91 19.74
C TYR A 593 -14.59 13.81 18.59
N LYS A 594 -14.12 15.06 18.47
CA LYS A 594 -14.28 15.86 17.24
C LYS A 594 -13.63 15.19 16.02
N SER A 595 -12.47 14.56 16.18
CA SER A 595 -11.83 13.81 15.10
C SER A 595 -12.57 12.52 14.78
N THR A 596 -12.95 11.75 15.81
CA THR A 596 -13.74 10.51 15.65
C THR A 596 -15.10 10.77 14.98
N LEU A 597 -15.75 11.90 15.28
CA LEU A 597 -16.98 12.34 14.60
C LEU A 597 -16.78 12.47 13.07
N MET A 598 -15.62 12.95 12.63
CA MET A 598 -15.27 13.07 11.22
C MET A 598 -14.82 11.74 10.61
N HIS A 599 -14.18 10.87 11.41
CA HIS A 599 -13.83 9.51 11.03
C HIS A 599 -15.07 8.69 10.64
N GLU A 600 -16.12 8.70 11.47
CA GLU A 600 -17.40 8.02 11.14
C GLU A 600 -18.10 8.62 9.93
N ALA A 601 -17.98 9.93 9.72
CA ALA A 601 -18.51 10.59 8.54
C ALA A 601 -17.82 10.10 7.24
N VAL A 602 -16.51 9.82 7.27
CA VAL A 602 -15.80 9.21 6.14
C VAL A 602 -16.37 7.82 5.82
N HIS A 603 -16.62 6.97 6.83
CA HIS A 603 -17.24 5.65 6.59
C HIS A 603 -18.64 5.74 5.98
N MET A 604 -19.47 6.68 6.43
CA MET A 604 -20.79 6.92 5.85
C MET A 604 -20.70 7.33 4.37
N ILE A 605 -19.79 8.24 4.03
CA ILE A 605 -19.56 8.67 2.64
C ILE A 605 -18.99 7.52 1.81
N ASN A 606 -18.02 6.77 2.34
CA ASN A 606 -17.43 5.61 1.67
C ASN A 606 -18.48 4.54 1.34
N PHE A 607 -19.36 4.20 2.29
CA PHE A 607 -20.44 3.22 2.07
C PHE A 607 -21.36 3.63 0.92
N TYR A 608 -21.73 4.91 0.84
CA TYR A 608 -22.55 5.42 -0.25
C TYR A 608 -21.77 5.53 -1.58
N GLN A 609 -20.67 6.27 -1.60
CA GLN A 609 -19.92 6.59 -2.82
C GLN A 609 -19.23 5.35 -3.44
N ARG A 610 -18.66 4.45 -2.62
CA ARG A 610 -18.07 3.19 -3.11
C ARG A 610 -19.12 2.10 -3.28
N GLY A 611 -19.75 1.70 -2.18
CA GLY A 611 -20.67 0.55 -2.14
C GLY A 611 -21.92 0.74 -3.00
N LEU A 612 -22.69 1.81 -2.76
CA LEU A 612 -24.00 2.00 -3.39
C LEU A 612 -23.94 2.66 -4.77
N VAL A 613 -23.03 3.61 -5.02
CA VAL A 613 -22.93 4.34 -6.29
C VAL A 613 -22.00 3.66 -7.30
N ARG A 614 -20.85 3.14 -6.86
CA ARG A 614 -19.80 2.61 -7.76
C ARG A 614 -19.67 1.09 -7.74
N ASN A 615 -20.35 0.41 -6.82
CA ASN A 615 -20.25 -1.03 -6.61
C ASN A 615 -18.82 -1.52 -6.29
N THR A 616 -18.07 -0.74 -5.51
CA THR A 616 -16.70 -1.05 -5.06
C THR A 616 -16.63 -1.15 -3.54
N ASP A 617 -15.72 -1.96 -3.00
CA ASP A 617 -15.55 -2.17 -1.57
C ASP A 617 -14.11 -2.52 -1.24
N HIS A 618 -13.45 -1.69 -0.44
CA HIS A 618 -12.08 -1.97 0.00
C HIS A 618 -12.02 -2.90 1.22
N ASP A 619 -10.89 -3.59 1.34
CA ASP A 619 -10.42 -4.27 2.54
C ASP A 619 -10.42 -3.31 3.75
N THR A 620 -10.61 -3.85 4.95
CA THR A 620 -10.71 -3.05 6.19
C THR A 620 -9.50 -2.14 6.40
N TRP A 621 -8.28 -2.59 6.11
CA TRP A 621 -7.07 -1.80 6.30
C TRP A 621 -7.05 -0.52 5.46
N LEU A 622 -7.58 -0.57 4.23
CA LEU A 622 -7.62 0.58 3.32
C LEU A 622 -8.84 1.48 3.60
N GLU A 623 -9.96 0.90 4.01
CA GLU A 623 -11.12 1.64 4.53
C GLU A 623 -10.73 2.52 5.73
N GLU A 624 -10.11 1.95 6.77
CA GLU A 624 -9.68 2.69 7.96
C GLU A 624 -8.52 3.66 7.65
N THR A 625 -7.59 3.29 6.76
CA THR A 625 -6.58 4.24 6.26
C THR A 625 -7.25 5.46 5.61
N THR A 626 -8.28 5.25 4.79
CA THR A 626 -9.03 6.34 4.15
C THR A 626 -9.66 7.25 5.20
N ALA A 627 -10.31 6.69 6.23
CA ALA A 627 -10.90 7.47 7.31
C ALA A 627 -9.87 8.28 8.12
N MET A 628 -8.71 7.69 8.45
CA MET A 628 -7.59 8.41 9.08
C MET A 628 -6.93 9.46 8.19
N MET A 629 -6.88 9.27 6.86
CA MET A 629 -6.46 10.32 5.93
C MET A 629 -7.42 11.52 5.98
N GLY A 630 -8.72 11.27 6.17
CA GLY A 630 -9.74 12.29 6.43
C GLY A 630 -9.48 13.06 7.73
N GLU A 631 -9.13 12.38 8.82
CA GLU A 631 -8.76 13.03 10.10
C GLU A 631 -7.59 14.04 9.91
N ASP A 632 -6.56 13.69 9.14
CA ASP A 632 -5.40 14.57 8.86
C ASP A 632 -5.72 15.71 7.87
N ILE A 633 -6.57 15.46 6.86
CA ILE A 633 -7.07 16.48 5.92
C ILE A 633 -7.86 17.57 6.66
N LEU A 634 -8.71 17.16 7.60
CA LEU A 634 -9.59 18.06 8.32
C LEU A 634 -8.94 18.78 9.51
N ALA A 635 -7.76 18.32 9.98
CA ALA A 635 -7.18 18.79 11.22
C ALA A 635 -7.11 20.32 11.33
N LYS A 636 -6.68 21.03 10.27
CA LYS A 636 -6.64 22.51 10.25
C LYS A 636 -8.01 23.19 10.11
N THR A 637 -9.01 22.49 9.58
CA THR A 637 -10.38 23.00 9.46
C THR A 637 -11.09 22.97 10.80
N ILE A 638 -10.86 21.92 11.59
CA ILE A 638 -11.64 21.64 12.81
C ILE A 638 -10.89 21.98 14.12
N PHE A 639 -9.56 22.12 14.09
CA PHE A 639 -8.73 22.45 15.26
C PHE A 639 -7.96 23.76 15.07
N THR A 640 -8.24 24.75 15.92
CA THR A 640 -7.52 26.03 15.99
C THR A 640 -6.37 26.03 17.01
N ASP A 641 -6.33 25.03 17.89
CA ASP A 641 -5.30 24.82 18.92
C ASP A 641 -4.08 24.01 18.42
N GLY A 642 -4.11 23.57 17.16
CA GLY A 642 -3.06 22.77 16.53
C GLY A 642 -3.16 21.26 16.79
N PHE A 643 -4.23 20.77 17.43
CA PHE A 643 -4.45 19.33 17.56
C PHE A 643 -4.55 18.65 16.18
N ASN A 644 -3.88 17.49 16.05
CA ASN A 644 -4.02 16.60 14.90
C ASN A 644 -3.83 15.17 15.40
N LYS A 645 -4.82 14.30 15.18
CA LYS A 645 -4.83 12.93 15.70
C LYS A 645 -3.70 12.07 15.12
N MET A 646 -3.13 12.42 13.97
CA MET A 646 -1.92 11.76 13.44
C MET A 646 -0.69 12.03 14.31
N THR A 647 -0.44 13.28 14.69
CA THR A 647 0.72 13.66 15.51
C THR A 647 0.52 13.38 16.99
N SER A 648 -0.73 13.47 17.47
CA SER A 648 -1.07 13.32 18.89
C SER A 648 -1.38 11.87 19.30
N VAL A 649 -1.79 11.01 18.36
CA VAL A 649 -2.19 9.62 18.65
C VAL A 649 -1.52 8.61 17.70
N ARG A 650 -1.83 8.65 16.40
CA ARG A 650 -1.51 7.55 15.47
C ARG A 650 0.00 7.32 15.27
N ILE A 651 0.79 8.36 15.02
CA ILE A 651 2.26 8.24 14.91
C ILE A 651 2.90 7.84 16.25
N PRO A 652 2.58 8.48 17.40
CA PRO A 652 3.02 8.00 18.71
C PRO A 652 2.73 6.52 18.96
N ASP A 653 1.52 6.05 18.65
CA ASP A 653 1.12 4.66 18.86
C ASP A 653 1.83 3.69 17.90
N TYR A 654 2.04 4.08 16.64
CA TYR A 654 2.82 3.28 15.70
C TYR A 654 4.29 3.16 16.13
N LEU A 655 4.89 4.24 16.65
CA LEU A 655 6.26 4.20 17.19
C LEU A 655 6.38 3.28 18.42
N LYS A 656 5.34 3.20 19.28
CA LYS A 656 5.31 2.27 20.44
C LYS A 656 5.38 0.79 20.04
N THR A 657 5.05 0.45 18.80
CA THR A 657 5.09 -0.94 18.31
C THR A 657 6.52 -1.48 18.16
N GLY A 658 7.50 -0.58 17.94
CA GLY A 658 8.88 -0.97 17.65
C GLY A 658 9.07 -1.72 16.33
N GLY A 659 8.12 -1.62 15.40
CA GLY A 659 8.14 -2.33 14.12
C GLY A 659 7.56 -3.76 14.20
N GLY A 660 7.68 -4.50 13.11
CA GLY A 660 7.10 -5.85 12.96
C GLY A 660 5.58 -5.86 13.03
N VAL A 661 4.96 -4.80 12.52
CA VAL A 661 3.52 -4.61 12.33
C VAL A 661 3.25 -4.49 10.84
N SER A 662 2.23 -5.19 10.36
CA SER A 662 1.90 -5.31 8.94
C SER A 662 0.86 -4.26 8.54
N TYR A 663 1.04 -3.62 7.40
CA TYR A 663 0.04 -2.70 6.87
C TYR A 663 -1.22 -3.42 6.37
N VAL A 664 -1.09 -4.59 5.73
CA VAL A 664 -2.25 -5.30 5.13
C VAL A 664 -2.77 -6.48 5.96
N ASN A 665 -1.93 -7.12 6.79
CA ASN A 665 -2.36 -8.27 7.60
C ASN A 665 -3.02 -7.79 8.90
N TRP A 666 -4.35 -7.62 8.83
CA TRP A 666 -5.23 -7.14 9.90
C TRP A 666 -6.12 -8.30 10.41
N PRO A 667 -5.57 -9.34 11.09
CA PRO A 667 -6.33 -10.54 11.48
C PRO A 667 -7.38 -10.23 12.56
N ASP A 668 -7.03 -9.38 13.51
CA ASP A 668 -7.88 -8.69 14.48
C ASP A 668 -7.24 -7.30 14.68
N LEU A 669 -8.03 -6.24 14.86
CA LEU A 669 -7.50 -4.87 14.85
C LEU A 669 -6.89 -4.50 16.20
N SER A 670 -5.73 -5.06 16.48
CA SER A 670 -4.85 -4.49 17.49
C SER A 670 -4.47 -3.07 17.08
N SER A 671 -4.40 -2.17 18.08
CA SER A 671 -4.05 -0.74 17.93
C SER A 671 -2.82 -0.50 17.05
N ASP A 672 -1.89 -1.44 17.05
CA ASP A 672 -0.61 -1.40 16.35
C ASP A 672 -0.81 -1.30 14.82
N ASN A 673 -1.66 -2.14 14.24
CA ASN A 673 -2.01 -2.15 12.82
C ASN A 673 -2.74 -0.87 12.41
N TYR A 674 -3.68 -0.45 13.25
CA TYR A 674 -4.49 0.75 13.03
C TYR A 674 -3.63 2.01 13.01
N ALA A 675 -2.72 2.13 13.99
CA ALA A 675 -1.75 3.22 14.07
C ALA A 675 -0.81 3.29 12.86
N PHE A 676 -0.40 2.14 12.29
CA PHE A 676 0.33 2.09 11.01
C PHE A 676 -0.48 2.79 9.92
N GLY A 677 -1.76 2.42 9.75
CA GLY A 677 -2.61 2.97 8.69
C GLY A 677 -2.72 4.49 8.73
N GLY A 678 -2.91 5.07 9.93
CA GLY A 678 -2.92 6.52 10.11
C GLY A 678 -1.58 7.18 9.79
N ALA A 679 -0.48 6.63 10.30
CA ALA A 679 0.86 7.15 10.04
C ALA A 679 1.23 7.10 8.54
N PHE A 680 0.88 6.02 7.83
CA PHE A 680 1.13 5.88 6.39
C PHE A 680 0.17 6.75 5.56
N GLY A 681 -1.10 6.87 5.94
CA GLY A 681 -2.05 7.82 5.33
C GLY A 681 -1.57 9.26 5.43
N ALA A 682 -1.03 9.67 6.59
CA ALA A 682 -0.44 10.99 6.79
C ALA A 682 0.81 11.23 5.92
N PHE A 683 1.62 10.20 5.67
CA PHE A 683 2.75 10.26 4.74
C PHE A 683 2.27 10.45 3.29
N LEU A 684 1.31 9.63 2.86
CA LEU A 684 0.70 9.72 1.52
C LEU A 684 0.02 11.07 1.26
N ASN A 685 -0.70 11.63 2.24
CA ASN A 685 -1.29 12.96 2.18
C ASN A 685 -0.25 14.05 1.87
N ARG A 686 0.93 14.00 2.50
CA ARG A 686 2.02 14.98 2.28
C ARG A 686 2.70 14.80 0.93
N LYS A 687 2.74 13.57 0.41
CA LYS A 687 3.35 13.27 -0.90
C LYS A 687 2.43 13.52 -2.10
N TYR A 688 1.14 13.20 -1.98
CA TYR A 688 0.19 13.19 -3.10
C TYR A 688 -0.98 14.18 -2.97
N GLY A 689 -1.31 14.62 -1.76
CA GLY A 689 -2.41 15.55 -1.52
C GLY A 689 -3.78 14.88 -1.44
N ALA A 690 -4.81 15.71 -1.26
CA ALA A 690 -6.20 15.29 -1.12
C ALA A 690 -6.76 14.60 -2.37
N SER A 691 -6.14 14.75 -3.54
CA SER A 691 -6.51 14.03 -4.78
C SER A 691 -6.33 12.52 -4.65
N LEU A 692 -5.32 12.04 -3.93
CA LEU A 692 -5.16 10.60 -3.69
C LEU A 692 -6.31 10.06 -2.81
N PHE A 693 -6.63 10.78 -1.75
CA PHE A 693 -7.79 10.49 -0.87
C PHE A 693 -9.11 10.52 -1.65
N LYS A 694 -9.34 11.54 -2.47
CA LYS A 694 -10.50 11.59 -3.39
C LYS A 694 -10.55 10.38 -4.31
N ASN A 695 -9.44 10.03 -4.95
CA ASN A 695 -9.38 8.90 -5.87
C ASN A 695 -9.60 7.54 -5.19
N LEU A 696 -9.20 7.38 -3.92
CA LEU A 696 -9.53 6.20 -3.11
C LEU A 696 -11.04 5.98 -2.96
N VAL A 697 -11.83 7.06 -2.99
CA VAL A 697 -13.30 7.00 -2.90
C VAL A 697 -13.93 6.92 -4.30
N THR A 698 -13.45 7.72 -5.26
CA THR A 698 -14.16 7.93 -6.53
C THR A 698 -13.71 7.05 -7.68
N SER A 699 -12.49 6.52 -7.63
CA SER A 699 -11.79 5.95 -8.78
C SER A 699 -11.15 4.57 -8.50
N CYS A 700 -10.93 4.24 -7.23
CA CYS A 700 -10.33 2.97 -6.81
C CYS A 700 -11.36 1.84 -6.81
N ASN A 701 -11.40 1.06 -7.90
CA ASN A 701 -12.11 -0.21 -7.96
C ASN A 701 -11.12 -1.37 -7.76
N ASP A 702 -11.13 -2.00 -6.60
CA ASP A 702 -10.39 -3.23 -6.35
C ASP A 702 -11.14 -4.49 -6.79
N GLY A 703 -12.27 -4.34 -7.48
CA GLY A 703 -12.96 -5.46 -8.11
C GLY A 703 -13.46 -6.51 -7.13
N SER A 704 -13.62 -6.19 -5.84
CA SER A 704 -14.09 -7.12 -4.80
C SER A 704 -15.51 -7.67 -5.05
N ALA A 705 -16.30 -7.00 -5.90
CA ALA A 705 -17.56 -7.52 -6.45
C ALA A 705 -17.39 -8.61 -7.54
N THR A 706 -16.16 -8.88 -8.00
CA THR A 706 -15.81 -9.77 -9.13
C THR A 706 -14.58 -10.67 -8.88
N GLY A 707 -13.82 -10.42 -7.80
CA GLY A 707 -12.58 -11.12 -7.48
C GLY A 707 -11.39 -10.79 -8.38
N GLN A 708 -11.38 -9.62 -9.04
CA GLN A 708 -10.42 -9.32 -10.11
C GLN A 708 -9.17 -8.52 -9.71
N VAL A 709 -9.18 -7.76 -8.61
CA VAL A 709 -8.06 -6.93 -8.13
C VAL A 709 -7.97 -7.05 -6.59
N SER A 710 -6.92 -6.54 -5.95
CA SER A 710 -6.82 -6.42 -4.48
C SER A 710 -6.80 -4.94 -4.07
N SER A 711 -7.24 -4.59 -2.85
CA SER A 711 -7.14 -3.20 -2.34
C SER A 711 -5.69 -2.68 -2.40
N TYR A 712 -4.71 -3.57 -2.23
CA TYR A 712 -3.28 -3.23 -2.36
C TYR A 712 -2.91 -2.85 -3.80
N SER A 713 -3.35 -3.64 -4.79
CA SER A 713 -3.18 -3.32 -6.22
C SER A 713 -3.95 -2.05 -6.62
N CYS A 714 -5.09 -1.78 -6.00
CA CYS A 714 -5.88 -0.56 -6.19
C CYS A 714 -5.13 0.69 -5.72
N LEU A 715 -4.66 0.71 -4.46
CA LEU A 715 -3.83 1.80 -3.93
C LEU A 715 -2.51 1.95 -4.71
N ASN A 716 -1.87 0.84 -5.09
CA ASN A 716 -0.69 0.84 -5.96
C ASN A 716 -0.96 1.58 -7.29
N THR A 717 -2.07 1.25 -7.96
CA THR A 717 -2.47 1.88 -9.22
C THR A 717 -2.73 3.38 -9.06
N LEU A 718 -3.34 3.81 -7.95
CA LEU A 718 -3.54 5.23 -7.67
C LEU A 718 -2.23 5.98 -7.41
N ILE A 719 -1.29 5.38 -6.68
CA ILE A 719 0.04 5.95 -6.43
C ILE A 719 0.79 6.13 -7.75
N LEU A 720 0.77 5.12 -8.63
CA LEU A 720 1.36 5.21 -9.97
C LEU A 720 0.70 6.33 -10.79
N ASN A 721 -0.64 6.40 -10.83
CA ASN A 721 -1.36 7.48 -11.53
C ASN A 721 -1.08 8.88 -10.95
N ALA A 722 -0.69 8.97 -9.67
CA ALA A 722 -0.26 10.21 -9.02
C ALA A 722 1.24 10.54 -9.24
N GLY A 723 1.94 9.79 -10.09
CA GLY A 723 3.35 9.98 -10.46
C GLY A 723 4.36 9.26 -9.57
N GLY A 724 3.89 8.45 -8.60
CA GLY A 724 4.71 7.61 -7.74
C GLY A 724 5.23 6.34 -8.42
N LEU A 725 6.05 5.57 -7.69
CA LEU A 725 6.61 4.29 -8.16
C LEU A 725 5.86 3.06 -7.58
N GLY A 726 4.63 3.26 -7.13
CA GLY A 726 3.79 2.22 -6.52
C GLY A 726 3.98 2.10 -5.01
N ILE A 727 3.07 1.35 -4.37
CA ILE A 727 2.96 1.26 -2.91
C ILE A 727 4.20 0.64 -2.24
N ALA A 728 4.91 -0.26 -2.94
CA ALA A 728 6.14 -0.89 -2.45
C ALA A 728 7.29 0.12 -2.21
N ASP A 729 7.43 1.10 -3.12
CA ASP A 729 8.37 2.22 -2.97
C ASP A 729 7.92 3.15 -1.84
N GLU A 730 6.60 3.42 -1.74
CA GLU A 730 6.06 4.27 -0.67
C GLU A 730 6.23 3.69 0.73
N LEU A 731 5.93 2.40 0.92
CA LEU A 731 6.15 1.71 2.19
C LEU A 731 7.63 1.81 2.58
N THR A 732 8.54 1.53 1.65
CA THR A 732 9.98 1.58 1.89
C THR A 732 10.47 2.99 2.25
N LYS A 733 9.98 4.03 1.55
CA LYS A 733 10.30 5.44 1.87
C LYS A 733 9.69 5.90 3.18
N PHE A 734 8.45 5.51 3.47
CA PHE A 734 7.78 5.75 4.75
C PHE A 734 8.58 5.12 5.91
N GLY A 735 8.94 3.84 5.80
CA GLY A 735 9.73 3.12 6.78
C GLY A 735 11.07 3.80 7.07
N ALA A 736 11.83 4.12 6.02
CA ALA A 736 13.07 4.86 6.14
C ALA A 736 12.88 6.25 6.79
N SER A 737 11.75 6.91 6.54
CA SER A 737 11.43 8.24 7.06
C SER A 737 11.07 8.24 8.54
N ILE A 738 10.19 7.32 8.95
CA ILE A 738 9.64 7.27 10.30
C ILE A 738 10.62 6.63 11.28
N TRP A 739 11.24 5.49 10.94
CA TRP A 739 12.13 4.78 11.86
C TRP A 739 13.52 5.41 12.01
N SER A 740 13.93 6.27 11.08
CA SER A 740 15.17 7.06 11.21
C SER A 740 14.96 8.40 11.91
N ASN A 741 13.71 8.74 12.28
CA ASN A 741 13.30 10.05 12.80
C ASN A 741 13.81 11.20 11.91
N LEU A 742 13.46 11.20 10.62
CA LEU A 742 13.94 12.24 9.70
C LEU A 742 13.42 13.64 10.08
N PRO A 743 14.23 14.70 9.88
CA PRO A 743 13.86 16.08 10.21
C PRO A 743 12.77 16.63 9.27
N THR A 744 12.19 17.78 9.60
CA THR A 744 11.17 18.46 8.77
C THR A 744 11.73 19.29 7.61
N SER A 745 13.06 19.51 7.57
CA SER A 745 13.75 20.32 6.56
C SER A 745 15.08 19.67 6.17
N GLY A 746 15.66 20.08 5.02
CA GLY A 746 16.83 19.41 4.45
C GLY A 746 16.55 17.98 3.96
N LEU A 747 15.28 17.63 3.77
CA LEU A 747 14.84 16.29 3.37
C LEU A 747 15.21 15.98 1.92
N PRO A 748 15.63 14.74 1.61
CA PRO A 748 15.72 14.27 0.24
C PRO A 748 14.33 14.07 -0.38
N VAL A 749 14.25 14.12 -1.71
CA VAL A 749 12.97 14.05 -2.45
C VAL A 749 12.23 12.74 -2.15
N GLY A 750 10.98 12.86 -1.71
CA GLY A 750 10.09 11.73 -1.43
C GLY A 750 10.28 11.06 -0.07
N TYR A 751 11.09 11.65 0.82
CA TYR A 751 11.31 11.18 2.20
C TYR A 751 10.86 12.24 3.23
N GLY A 752 10.68 11.79 4.48
CA GLY A 752 10.20 12.57 5.61
C GLY A 752 8.71 12.89 5.55
N PHE A 753 8.26 13.76 6.46
CA PHE A 753 6.90 14.29 6.48
C PHE A 753 6.95 15.82 6.24
N PRO A 754 7.29 16.27 5.03
CA PRO A 754 7.39 17.70 4.71
C PRO A 754 6.02 18.39 4.78
N GLN A 755 6.03 19.72 4.87
CA GLN A 755 4.83 20.51 4.69
C GLN A 755 4.35 20.40 3.23
N ARG A 756 3.02 20.33 3.03
CA ARG A 756 2.40 20.39 1.71
C ARG A 756 1.29 21.42 1.69
N THR A 757 1.33 22.32 0.72
CA THR A 757 0.33 23.38 0.46
C THR A 757 -0.37 23.26 -0.89
N VAL A 758 0.11 22.36 -1.75
CA VAL A 758 -0.52 22.01 -3.04
C VAL A 758 -1.54 20.92 -2.77
N ASP A 759 -2.80 21.09 -3.21
CA ASP A 759 -3.84 20.07 -3.07
C ASP A 759 -4.01 19.56 -1.62
N GLY A 760 -4.23 20.53 -0.71
CA GLY A 760 -4.31 20.31 0.74
C GLY A 760 -3.31 21.18 1.52
N ASN A 761 -3.48 21.27 2.84
CA ASN A 761 -2.71 22.16 3.71
C ASN A 761 -2.12 21.41 4.91
N PHE A 762 -1.25 20.44 4.64
CA PHE A 762 -0.67 19.54 5.63
C PHE A 762 0.57 20.17 6.27
N ASN A 763 0.60 20.24 7.61
CA ASN A 763 1.81 20.64 8.34
C ASN A 763 2.91 19.57 8.21
N ALA A 764 4.17 20.00 8.23
CA ALA A 764 5.29 19.09 8.42
C ALA A 764 5.15 18.35 9.77
N ILE A 765 5.60 17.10 9.84
CA ILE A 765 5.62 16.32 11.10
C ILE A 765 7.07 16.08 11.52
N ASP A 766 7.43 16.59 12.70
CA ASP A 766 8.72 16.29 13.33
C ASP A 766 8.62 14.98 14.12
N VAL A 767 9.01 13.88 13.47
CA VAL A 767 9.03 12.55 14.08
C VAL A 767 10.04 12.48 15.23
N LEU A 768 11.14 13.24 15.17
CA LEU A 768 12.16 13.29 16.23
C LEU A 768 11.66 14.04 17.48
N ALA A 769 10.75 15.00 17.33
CA ALA A 769 10.05 15.60 18.45
C ALA A 769 9.07 14.60 19.11
N ILE A 770 8.30 13.86 18.30
CA ILE A 770 7.31 12.88 18.77
C ILE A 770 7.98 11.67 19.45
N SER A 771 9.06 11.14 18.88
CA SER A 771 9.71 9.91 19.35
C SER A 771 10.31 10.03 20.76
N LYS A 772 10.60 11.26 21.22
CA LYS A 772 11.14 11.54 22.57
C LYS A 772 10.13 11.23 23.69
N SER A 773 8.85 11.10 23.37
CA SER A 773 7.76 10.82 24.32
C SER A 773 7.25 9.38 24.28
N VAL A 774 7.94 8.49 23.54
CA VAL A 774 7.52 7.11 23.28
C VAL A 774 8.58 6.10 23.76
N PRO A 775 8.21 5.06 24.54
CA PRO A 775 9.17 4.05 25.00
C PRO A 775 9.73 3.21 23.84
N ILE A 776 11.06 3.21 23.69
CA ILE A 776 11.79 2.64 22.55
C ILE A 776 12.14 1.18 22.82
N LYS A 777 11.27 0.24 22.42
CA LYS A 777 11.62 -1.19 22.32
C LYS A 777 11.37 -1.70 20.90
N ALA A 778 12.43 -1.82 20.12
CA ALA A 778 12.36 -2.49 18.82
C ALA A 778 11.94 -3.97 19.01
N LYS A 779 11.00 -4.44 18.19
CA LYS A 779 10.49 -5.80 18.26
C LYS A 779 11.56 -6.79 17.78
N ALA A 780 11.71 -7.92 18.46
CA ALA A 780 12.69 -8.93 18.09
C ALA A 780 12.50 -9.40 16.63
N PHE A 781 13.58 -9.40 15.86
CA PHE A 781 13.57 -9.78 14.46
C PHE A 781 13.47 -11.31 14.32
N ALA A 782 12.26 -11.82 14.10
CA ALA A 782 11.97 -13.24 13.96
C ALA A 782 11.52 -13.60 12.53
N ASN A 783 10.44 -12.96 12.06
CA ASN A 783 9.86 -13.12 10.72
C ASN A 783 9.49 -11.74 10.17
N MET A 784 9.65 -11.51 8.86
CA MET A 784 9.09 -10.34 8.18
C MET A 784 7.76 -10.69 7.51
N ALA A 785 6.64 -10.36 8.16
CA ALA A 785 5.31 -10.47 7.55
C ALA A 785 5.16 -9.48 6.37
N PRO A 786 4.17 -9.65 5.47
CA PRO A 786 3.87 -8.70 4.39
C PRO A 786 3.78 -7.26 4.88
N THR A 787 4.24 -6.29 4.09
CA THR A 787 4.15 -4.84 4.41
C THR A 787 4.64 -4.45 5.81
N THR A 788 5.76 -5.02 6.27
CA THR A 788 6.35 -4.74 7.60
C THR A 788 7.66 -3.95 7.54
N HIS A 789 7.94 -3.24 8.64
CA HIS A 789 9.21 -2.56 8.90
C HIS A 789 9.88 -3.11 10.15
N TYR A 790 11.19 -3.30 10.10
CA TYR A 790 12.06 -3.47 11.28
C TYR A 790 13.21 -2.48 11.20
N PHE A 791 13.77 -2.08 12.33
CA PHE A 791 14.89 -1.14 12.33
C PHE A 791 15.90 -1.43 13.44
N ALA A 792 17.11 -0.94 13.25
CA ALA A 792 18.15 -0.84 14.26
C ALA A 792 18.83 0.52 14.12
N GLN A 793 19.03 1.23 15.22
CA GLN A 793 19.60 2.58 15.25
C GLN A 793 20.83 2.61 16.17
N GLU A 794 21.85 3.35 15.77
CA GLU A 794 23.07 3.55 16.56
C GLU A 794 23.68 4.94 16.34
N THR A 795 24.39 5.42 17.35
CA THR A 795 25.22 6.63 17.26
C THR A 795 26.60 6.26 16.74
N ILE A 796 27.08 6.96 15.72
CA ILE A 796 28.42 6.79 15.16
C ILE A 796 29.45 7.22 16.22
N ALA A 797 30.30 6.27 16.60
CA ALA A 797 31.23 6.42 17.71
C ALA A 797 32.33 7.47 17.47
N ALA A 798 32.92 7.95 18.56
CA ALA A 798 34.03 8.91 18.54
C ALA A 798 35.20 8.44 17.65
N GLY A 799 35.77 9.38 16.90
CA GLY A 799 36.91 9.13 16.00
C GLY A 799 36.62 8.32 14.74
N LYS A 800 35.37 7.92 14.46
CA LYS A 800 35.01 7.22 13.23
C LYS A 800 34.82 8.20 12.06
N SER A 801 35.49 7.90 10.94
CA SER A 801 35.34 8.56 9.64
C SER A 801 34.60 7.70 8.61
N SER A 802 34.29 6.45 8.95
CA SER A 802 33.49 5.52 8.15
C SER A 802 32.50 4.75 9.03
N TYR A 803 31.27 4.58 8.53
CA TYR A 803 30.27 3.69 9.09
C TYR A 803 30.28 2.37 8.33
N ALA A 804 30.71 1.29 8.99
CA ALA A 804 30.89 -0.01 8.36
C ALA A 804 30.15 -1.11 9.12
N LYS A 805 29.57 -2.05 8.37
CA LYS A 805 28.91 -3.25 8.89
C LYS A 805 29.30 -4.46 8.08
N THR A 806 29.39 -5.59 8.76
CA THR A 806 29.60 -6.91 8.16
C THR A 806 28.53 -7.87 8.65
N ASN A 807 28.27 -8.90 7.85
CA ASN A 807 27.28 -9.94 8.10
C ASN A 807 25.84 -9.41 8.30
N VAL A 808 25.43 -8.35 7.60
CA VAL A 808 24.06 -7.83 7.68
C VAL A 808 23.13 -8.71 6.86
N ILE A 809 22.33 -9.55 7.53
CA ILE A 809 21.37 -10.43 6.88
C ILE A 809 20.17 -9.61 6.40
N VAL A 810 19.91 -9.63 5.08
CA VAL A 810 18.76 -9.02 4.41
C VAL A 810 17.89 -10.15 3.87
N PRO A 811 16.66 -10.37 4.40
CA PRO A 811 15.82 -11.48 3.96
C PRO A 811 15.48 -11.45 2.47
N ALA A 812 15.16 -12.61 1.90
CA ALA A 812 14.63 -12.73 0.53
C ALA A 812 13.50 -11.71 0.29
N GLY A 813 13.49 -11.00 -0.84
CA GLY A 813 12.46 -10.01 -1.19
C GLY A 813 12.49 -8.69 -0.39
N ALA A 814 13.20 -8.62 0.75
CA ALA A 814 13.26 -7.42 1.58
C ALA A 814 14.19 -6.34 1.00
N THR A 815 13.92 -5.09 1.35
CA THR A 815 14.81 -3.94 1.07
C THR A 815 15.42 -3.43 2.37
N LEU A 816 16.75 -3.41 2.43
CA LEU A 816 17.52 -2.71 3.44
C LEU A 816 17.72 -1.27 3.01
N HIS A 817 17.30 -0.32 3.84
CA HIS A 817 17.73 1.07 3.80
C HIS A 817 18.78 1.31 4.88
N VAL A 818 19.84 2.04 4.53
CA VAL A 818 20.79 2.61 5.49
C VAL A 818 20.59 4.11 5.44
N VAL A 819 20.25 4.72 6.57
CA VAL A 819 20.00 6.16 6.70
C VAL A 819 21.00 6.72 7.68
N ILE A 820 21.74 7.76 7.28
CA ILE A 820 22.67 8.49 8.16
C ILE A 820 22.22 9.94 8.20
N ARG A 821 22.10 10.50 9.40
CA ARG A 821 21.81 11.91 9.62
C ARG A 821 22.58 12.49 10.79
N ASP A 822 22.58 13.81 10.87
CA ASP A 822 23.02 14.57 12.06
C ASP A 822 22.13 14.31 13.30
#